data_AF-G9PGD8-F1
#
_entry.id   AF-G9PGD8-F1
#
_cell.length_a   1.000
_cell.length_b   1.000
_cell.length_c   1.000
_cell.angle_alpha   90.00
_cell.angle_beta   90.00
_cell.angle_gamma   90.00
#
_symmetry.space_group_name_H-M   'P 1'
#
loop_
_entity.id
_entity.type
_entity.pdbx_description
1 polymer ?
#
loop_
_entity_poly.entity_id
_entity_poly.type
_entity_poly.pdbx_seq_one_letter_code
_entity_poly.pdbx_strand_id
1 'polypeptide(L)'
;MFDKKAYRDSVLQPLKANASKQAAIADALRALNDATDRASVTTALAKADAAALFALTPGMSNAELTKHFRDLEMFLNKTRIPVVVSIKQLVKTSKASQGDYISNPAFWDEVIKKTSQIRKEELKAFALAVKQDNPLGVVTAEELRKAASSYGISASVSDKELAGAVKARGVEVYPKLKVSMADLGVSSSKLRLHPSFRSLVDVLLIHERGSHPSDIRVIDELSAVVDGRSRRRVTTADIKKSKTAANTRSDDATESAKKTLTVIAQKSPTDAALQSFILAWFADLADNLVARQGLTPTLALNRLTALGLDDQDARRLVVSVSTGGGGSKGPDLASAKEMIAAGDLAGARRLYTSFIGTAGEEKDPVALQVAEALAAAEKRKQSALDAYHKAVEAKDYARARQALADAQAVDHEDTEIVRLLSQIPPDAPTNLRLTYSSNRNGVLLSWRGSQDQDVSYVVVRSDSGAPANPKAGFQVVPSTTEQEAFDSDPLIAQQSVYAVFALRQEGAYSTPAVSTLTVLPPPTDINAAVTNTDATVFWQVAKQAAGVSAEVVEADGSRRKFPATSQGRMVIDNLKLGEKYTLVLKAHYIVNGQSNLSETATIDVTPRGTVQAVRDLCLANVTMPNGKAGVRAKWSEVPGYTTDLWAFPIDSTVKVGDLLSVDKLDKLTAKRVVGSIRNDGATQSMDFYELRDIRMLVPLTWDGSEAIAGNSLVTGKMPHPREVEAMRFGSELKVSWIWPHGDYMMDVTWSSLDGKKGQKRVDRLTYKHDGGVNIPNAQLITEVGVATVVIGLSETAALTPVTISLEAVPPSMSYQLKLPKGVFGGHEARASVTSEEFTGTVDLIAVLTPGAFMPAKATDGQEIAHLHLDFSSGLTQSCTFRVPKLKGPYWVRLFADPASKIILNDPPTSSMKG
;
A
#
# COMPACT_ATOMS: atom_id res chain seq x y z
N MET A 1 58.56 -49.03 23.32
CA MET A 1 58.74 -50.50 23.18
C MET A 1 57.58 -51.01 22.35
N PHE A 2 57.81 -51.77 21.28
CA PHE A 2 56.73 -52.23 20.38
C PHE A 2 55.82 -53.24 21.08
N ASP A 3 54.55 -52.87 21.34
CA ASP A 3 53.57 -53.76 21.95
C ASP A 3 52.85 -54.60 20.89
N LYS A 4 53.17 -55.90 20.89
CA LYS A 4 52.64 -56.89 19.95
C LYS A 4 51.13 -57.12 20.11
N LYS A 5 50.59 -57.02 21.33
CA LYS A 5 49.17 -57.21 21.61
C LYS A 5 48.39 -55.99 21.11
N ALA A 6 48.84 -54.80 21.50
CA ALA A 6 48.24 -53.54 21.03
C ALA A 6 48.26 -53.44 19.50
N TYR A 7 49.35 -53.82 18.83
CA TYR A 7 49.45 -53.81 17.37
C TYR A 7 48.45 -54.76 16.69
N ARG A 8 48.23 -55.96 17.26
CA ARG A 8 47.22 -56.90 16.74
C ARG A 8 45.82 -56.31 16.79
N ASP A 9 45.46 -55.73 17.92
CA ASP A 9 44.10 -55.27 18.19
C ASP A 9 43.79 -53.95 17.46
N SER A 10 44.76 -53.04 17.39
CA SER A 10 44.57 -51.70 16.81
C SER A 10 44.86 -51.60 15.30
N VAL A 11 45.71 -52.49 14.74
CA VAL A 11 46.11 -52.43 13.33
C VAL A 11 45.66 -53.66 12.54
N LEU A 12 45.99 -54.87 13.00
CA LEU A 12 45.76 -56.08 12.20
C LEU A 12 44.29 -56.52 12.13
N GLN A 13 43.55 -56.48 13.25
CA GLN A 13 42.13 -56.85 13.27
C GLN A 13 41.26 -55.89 12.44
N PRO A 14 41.40 -54.54 12.56
CA PRO A 14 40.65 -53.61 11.73
C PRO A 14 40.99 -53.74 10.23
N LEU A 15 42.26 -53.98 9.91
CA LEU A 15 42.69 -54.15 8.51
C LEU A 15 42.09 -55.41 7.88
N LYS A 16 41.94 -56.51 8.64
CA LYS A 16 41.36 -57.75 8.16
C LYS A 16 39.92 -57.58 7.65
N ALA A 17 39.13 -56.72 8.31
CA ALA A 17 37.74 -56.45 7.96
C ALA A 17 37.56 -55.33 6.92
N ASN A 18 38.64 -54.64 6.52
CA ASN A 18 38.56 -53.44 5.71
C ASN A 18 39.21 -53.63 4.33
N ALA A 19 38.42 -54.12 3.36
CA ALA A 19 38.85 -54.37 1.99
C ALA A 19 39.39 -53.11 1.30
N SER A 20 38.79 -51.93 1.56
CA SER A 20 39.25 -50.66 1.00
C SER A 20 40.67 -50.29 1.44
N LYS A 21 41.00 -50.51 2.72
CA LYS A 21 42.37 -50.29 3.22
C LYS A 21 43.36 -51.30 2.66
N GLN A 22 42.95 -52.54 2.38
CA GLN A 22 43.82 -53.53 1.74
C GLN A 22 44.13 -53.16 0.28
N ALA A 23 43.15 -52.64 -0.46
CA ALA A 23 43.35 -52.11 -1.81
C ALA A 23 44.29 -50.89 -1.80
N ALA A 24 44.10 -49.95 -0.86
CA ALA A 24 44.98 -48.78 -0.71
C ALA A 24 46.45 -49.17 -0.45
N ILE A 25 46.70 -50.25 0.31
CA ILE A 25 48.06 -50.79 0.51
C ILE A 25 48.63 -51.35 -0.81
N ALA A 26 47.83 -52.05 -1.60
CA ALA A 26 48.27 -52.58 -2.89
C ALA A 26 48.58 -51.47 -3.91
N ASP A 27 47.77 -50.40 -3.93
CA ASP A 27 48.00 -49.23 -4.78
C ASP A 27 49.23 -48.43 -4.34
N ALA A 28 49.42 -48.25 -3.03
CA ALA A 28 50.63 -47.63 -2.49
C ALA A 28 51.89 -48.43 -2.80
N LEU A 29 51.82 -49.76 -2.77
CA LEU A 29 52.94 -50.62 -3.17
C LEU A 29 53.31 -50.44 -4.64
N ARG A 30 52.33 -50.33 -5.54
CA ARG A 30 52.59 -50.02 -6.96
C ARG A 30 53.22 -48.62 -7.11
N ALA A 31 52.60 -47.61 -6.49
CA ALA A 31 53.09 -46.23 -6.54
C ALA A 31 54.49 -46.06 -5.94
N LEU A 32 54.86 -46.84 -4.92
CA LEU A 32 56.21 -46.83 -4.33
C LEU A 32 57.27 -47.41 -5.26
N ASN A 33 56.92 -48.42 -6.07
CA ASN A 33 57.84 -49.00 -7.04
C ASN A 33 58.09 -48.06 -8.22
N ASP A 34 57.09 -47.25 -8.57
CA ASP A 34 57.16 -46.29 -9.68
C ASP A 34 57.71 -44.91 -9.25
N ALA A 35 57.92 -44.68 -7.94
CA ALA A 35 58.32 -43.39 -7.42
C ALA A 35 59.80 -43.08 -7.72
N THR A 36 60.06 -41.98 -8.43
CA THR A 36 61.41 -41.51 -8.78
C THR A 36 61.95 -40.42 -7.85
N ASP A 37 61.12 -39.89 -6.95
CA ASP A 37 61.49 -38.83 -6.01
C ASP A 37 60.87 -39.01 -4.61
N ARG A 38 61.37 -38.25 -3.63
CA ARG A 38 60.95 -38.35 -2.23
C ARG A 38 59.49 -37.91 -2.01
N ALA A 39 59.01 -36.92 -2.76
CA ALA A 39 57.64 -36.43 -2.63
C ALA A 39 56.60 -37.48 -3.06
N SER A 40 56.93 -38.23 -4.12
CA SER A 40 56.14 -39.35 -4.64
C SER A 40 56.08 -40.49 -3.63
N VAL A 41 57.21 -40.79 -2.97
CA VAL A 41 57.26 -41.78 -1.89
C VAL A 41 56.42 -41.33 -0.68
N THR A 42 56.59 -40.09 -0.21
CA THR A 42 55.77 -39.53 0.87
C THR A 42 54.28 -39.61 0.56
N THR A 43 53.89 -39.31 -0.69
CA THR A 43 52.50 -39.36 -1.15
C THR A 43 51.95 -40.79 -1.19
N ALA A 44 52.72 -41.76 -1.69
CA ALA A 44 52.30 -43.16 -1.73
C ALA A 44 52.11 -43.74 -0.32
N LEU A 45 53.02 -43.44 0.61
CA LEU A 45 52.91 -43.85 2.01
C LEU A 45 51.74 -43.17 2.73
N ALA A 46 51.48 -41.90 2.43
CA ALA A 46 50.38 -41.16 3.02
C ALA A 46 49.01 -41.72 2.57
N LYS A 47 48.86 -42.10 1.29
CA LYS A 47 47.62 -42.72 0.76
C LYS A 47 47.26 -44.04 1.45
N ALA A 48 48.25 -44.84 1.84
CA ALA A 48 48.03 -46.09 2.58
C ALA A 48 47.90 -45.90 4.11
N ASP A 49 48.02 -44.66 4.62
CA ASP A 49 48.13 -44.39 6.07
C ASP A 49 49.25 -45.22 6.71
N ALA A 50 50.43 -45.24 6.06
CA ALA A 50 51.54 -46.12 6.43
C ALA A 50 52.04 -45.88 7.86
N ALA A 51 51.97 -44.65 8.37
CA ALA A 51 52.35 -44.33 9.74
C ALA A 51 51.49 -45.08 10.77
N ALA A 52 50.16 -45.16 10.54
CA ALA A 52 49.26 -45.94 11.36
C ALA A 52 49.47 -47.45 11.17
N LEU A 53 49.70 -47.91 9.93
CA LEU A 53 49.99 -49.32 9.64
C LEU A 53 51.30 -49.80 10.28
N PHE A 54 52.28 -48.92 10.45
CA PHE A 54 53.54 -49.20 11.12
C PHE A 54 53.49 -48.93 12.63
N ALA A 55 52.34 -48.46 13.14
CA ALA A 55 52.11 -48.06 14.53
C ALA A 55 53.18 -47.09 15.05
N LEU A 56 53.48 -46.06 14.26
CA LEU A 56 54.37 -44.98 14.64
C LEU A 56 53.60 -43.97 15.50
N THR A 57 54.24 -43.51 16.57
CA THR A 57 53.71 -42.41 17.39
C THR A 57 54.42 -41.12 17.04
N PRO A 58 53.71 -39.98 16.92
CA PRO A 58 54.34 -38.69 16.72
C PRO A 58 55.39 -38.39 17.81
N GLY A 59 56.53 -37.82 17.42
CA GLY A 59 57.60 -37.42 18.36
C GLY A 59 58.62 -38.50 18.74
N MET A 60 58.59 -39.69 18.13
CA MET A 60 59.68 -40.67 18.26
C MET A 60 61.01 -40.10 17.73
N SER A 61 62.12 -40.33 18.42
CA SER A 61 63.48 -39.96 17.98
C SER A 61 64.06 -40.94 16.93
N ASN A 62 65.15 -40.57 16.24
CA ASN A 62 65.88 -41.44 15.30
C ASN A 62 66.20 -42.84 15.89
N ALA A 63 66.65 -42.88 17.15
CA ALA A 63 67.01 -44.12 17.84
C ALA A 63 65.78 -44.98 18.14
N GLU A 64 64.66 -44.35 18.50
CA GLU A 64 63.39 -45.03 18.77
C GLU A 64 62.76 -45.58 17.49
N LEU A 65 62.76 -44.82 16.38
CA LEU A 65 62.28 -45.30 15.09
C LEU A 65 63.10 -46.48 14.56
N THR A 66 64.43 -46.40 14.68
CA THR A 66 65.32 -47.50 14.27
C THR A 66 65.06 -48.77 15.06
N LYS A 67 64.86 -48.65 16.39
CA LYS A 67 64.49 -49.77 17.25
C LYS A 67 63.09 -50.30 16.92
N HIS A 68 62.12 -49.41 16.69
CA HIS A 68 60.73 -49.75 16.38
C HIS A 68 60.60 -50.52 15.07
N PHE A 69 61.26 -50.09 13.98
CA PHE A 69 61.25 -50.82 12.71
C PHE A 69 61.91 -52.20 12.82
N ARG A 70 62.97 -52.34 13.63
CA ARG A 70 63.60 -53.65 13.90
C ARG A 70 62.64 -54.60 14.61
N ASP A 71 61.96 -54.10 15.64
CA ASP A 71 60.98 -54.88 16.42
C ASP A 71 59.74 -55.24 15.60
N LEU A 72 59.24 -54.30 14.78
CA LEU A 72 58.13 -54.50 13.85
C LEU A 72 58.47 -55.58 12.81
N GLU A 73 59.64 -55.53 12.18
CA GLU A 73 60.06 -56.56 11.21
C GLU A 73 60.21 -57.94 11.84
N MET A 74 60.82 -58.02 13.03
CA MET A 74 60.90 -59.29 13.77
C MET A 74 59.51 -59.88 14.04
N PHE A 75 58.52 -59.01 14.35
CA PHE A 75 57.15 -59.44 14.57
C PHE A 75 56.44 -59.87 13.27
N LEU A 76 56.54 -59.07 12.21
CA LEU A 76 55.93 -59.37 10.90
C LEU A 76 56.53 -60.64 10.28
N ASN A 77 57.84 -60.89 10.46
CA ASN A 77 58.50 -62.11 9.98
C ASN A 77 58.05 -63.39 10.68
N LYS A 78 57.63 -63.30 11.93
CA LYS A 78 57.15 -64.45 12.74
C LYS A 78 55.64 -64.69 12.60
N THR A 79 54.89 -63.80 11.96
CA THR A 79 53.42 -63.82 11.92
C THR A 79 52.90 -64.25 10.55
N ARG A 80 52.09 -65.32 10.49
CA ARG A 80 51.54 -65.90 9.24
C ARG A 80 50.07 -65.52 9.00
N ILE A 81 49.76 -64.23 8.94
CA ILE A 81 48.40 -63.72 8.64
C ILE A 81 48.41 -63.10 7.22
N PRO A 82 47.41 -63.31 6.36
CA PRO A 82 47.41 -62.78 4.99
C PRO A 82 47.67 -61.28 4.89
N VAL A 83 46.99 -60.46 5.71
CA VAL A 83 47.19 -58.99 5.72
C VAL A 83 48.59 -58.54 6.19
N VAL A 84 49.30 -59.40 6.94
CA VAL A 84 50.68 -59.13 7.38
C VAL A 84 51.66 -59.19 6.20
N VAL A 85 51.36 -59.97 5.15
CA VAL A 85 52.20 -60.04 3.95
C VAL A 85 52.25 -58.69 3.25
N SER A 86 51.10 -58.03 3.09
CA SER A 86 51.02 -56.71 2.44
C SER A 86 51.73 -55.62 3.27
N ILE A 87 51.56 -55.61 4.60
CA ILE A 87 52.28 -54.67 5.47
C ILE A 87 53.79 -54.94 5.43
N LYS A 88 54.21 -56.20 5.49
CA LYS A 88 55.62 -56.59 5.41
C LYS A 88 56.24 -56.13 4.08
N GLN A 89 55.53 -56.30 2.98
CA GLN A 89 55.98 -55.81 1.67
C GLN A 89 56.05 -54.28 1.64
N LEU A 90 55.10 -53.59 2.27
CA LEU A 90 55.09 -52.13 2.37
C LEU A 90 56.29 -51.62 3.17
N VAL A 91 56.61 -52.22 4.33
CA VAL A 91 57.81 -51.90 5.13
C VAL A 91 59.08 -52.12 4.30
N LYS A 92 59.20 -53.27 3.63
CA LYS A 92 60.38 -53.62 2.82
C LYS A 92 60.59 -52.61 1.68
N THR A 93 59.53 -52.28 0.95
CA THR A 93 59.59 -51.35 -0.21
C THR A 93 59.84 -49.91 0.24
N SER A 94 59.31 -49.51 1.40
CA SER A 94 59.58 -48.21 2.02
C SER A 94 61.07 -48.07 2.41
N LYS A 95 61.68 -49.12 2.97
CA LYS A 95 63.11 -49.13 3.30
C LYS A 95 63.99 -49.09 2.07
N ALA A 96 63.64 -49.84 1.02
CA ALA A 96 64.39 -49.84 -0.23
C ALA A 96 64.39 -48.47 -0.92
N SER A 97 63.26 -47.74 -0.86
CA SER A 97 63.11 -46.43 -1.50
C SER A 97 63.67 -45.25 -0.68
N GLN A 98 63.75 -45.35 0.66
CA GLN A 98 64.22 -44.26 1.53
C GLN A 98 65.58 -44.50 2.19
N GLY A 99 66.10 -45.74 2.18
CA GLY A 99 67.34 -46.09 2.86
C GLY A 99 67.30 -45.74 4.35
N ASP A 100 68.39 -45.17 4.87
CA ASP A 100 68.50 -44.76 6.29
C ASP A 100 67.57 -43.60 6.65
N TYR A 101 67.03 -42.88 5.66
CA TYR A 101 66.13 -41.76 5.87
C TYR A 101 64.77 -42.18 6.45
N ILE A 102 64.42 -43.47 6.37
CA ILE A 102 63.19 -44.01 6.98
C ILE A 102 63.18 -43.89 8.51
N SER A 103 64.35 -43.76 9.14
CA SER A 103 64.47 -43.56 10.59
C SER A 103 64.34 -42.09 11.01
N ASN A 104 64.16 -41.15 10.06
CA ASN A 104 64.05 -39.72 10.34
C ASN A 104 62.63 -39.33 10.82
N PRO A 105 62.47 -38.74 12.01
CA PRO A 105 61.18 -38.26 12.52
C PRO A 105 60.50 -37.24 11.61
N ALA A 106 61.26 -36.31 11.03
CA ALA A 106 60.71 -35.25 10.18
C ALA A 106 60.04 -35.80 8.92
N PHE A 107 60.51 -36.95 8.41
CA PHE A 107 59.89 -37.65 7.29
C PHE A 107 58.51 -38.19 7.66
N TRP A 108 58.39 -38.85 8.82
CA TRP A 108 57.11 -39.40 9.27
C TRP A 108 56.12 -38.33 9.69
N ASP A 109 56.59 -37.21 10.24
CA ASP A 109 55.75 -36.03 10.47
C ASP A 109 55.19 -35.47 9.15
N GLU A 110 56.01 -35.47 8.08
CA GLU A 110 55.57 -35.08 6.74
C GLU A 110 54.53 -36.06 6.18
N VAL A 111 54.75 -37.38 6.32
CA VAL A 111 53.79 -38.42 5.93
C VAL A 111 52.47 -38.27 6.70
N ILE A 112 52.50 -38.12 8.03
CA ILE A 112 51.30 -37.96 8.87
C ILE A 112 50.53 -36.68 8.49
N LYS A 113 51.25 -35.58 8.26
CA LYS A 113 50.66 -34.31 7.78
C LYS A 113 50.00 -34.51 6.41
N LYS A 114 50.67 -35.21 5.49
CA LYS A 114 50.16 -35.50 4.14
C LYS A 114 48.94 -36.43 4.19
N THR A 115 48.94 -37.47 5.03
CA THR A 115 47.78 -38.36 5.25
C THR A 115 46.57 -37.56 5.72
N SER A 116 46.78 -36.65 6.68
CA SER A 116 45.72 -35.78 7.20
C SER A 116 45.17 -34.83 6.13
N GLN A 117 46.02 -34.32 5.25
CA GLN A 117 45.63 -33.51 4.10
C GLN A 117 44.79 -34.30 3.09
N ILE A 118 45.25 -35.49 2.69
CA ILE A 118 44.54 -36.38 1.76
C ILE A 118 43.15 -36.74 2.30
N ARG A 119 43.05 -37.15 3.57
CA ARG A 119 41.75 -37.48 4.19
C ARG A 119 40.80 -36.27 4.20
N LYS A 120 41.32 -35.06 4.44
CA LYS A 120 40.53 -33.82 4.40
C LYS A 120 40.09 -33.50 2.97
N GLU A 121 40.91 -33.78 1.97
CA GLU A 121 40.59 -33.62 0.55
C GLU A 121 39.53 -34.63 0.09
N GLU A 122 39.64 -35.89 0.49
CA GLU A 122 38.65 -36.94 0.22
C GLU A 122 37.28 -36.60 0.82
N LEU A 123 37.23 -36.17 2.10
CA LEU A 123 35.98 -35.73 2.73
C LEU A 123 35.41 -34.47 2.06
N LYS A 124 36.25 -33.56 1.57
CA LYS A 124 35.81 -32.39 0.80
C LYS A 124 35.24 -32.79 -0.57
N ALA A 125 35.87 -33.75 -1.26
CA ALA A 125 35.42 -34.26 -2.55
C ALA A 125 34.09 -35.03 -2.39
N PHE A 126 33.99 -35.87 -1.37
CA PHE A 126 32.75 -36.54 -0.99
C PHE A 126 31.64 -35.52 -0.68
N ALA A 127 31.91 -34.51 0.15
CA ALA A 127 30.91 -33.50 0.47
C ALA A 127 30.48 -32.68 -0.75
N LEU A 128 31.38 -32.48 -1.73
CA LEU A 128 31.04 -31.85 -3.00
C LEU A 128 30.13 -32.76 -3.85
N ALA A 129 30.46 -34.05 -3.96
CA ALA A 129 29.64 -35.02 -4.68
C ALA A 129 28.23 -35.13 -4.06
N VAL A 130 28.14 -35.23 -2.73
CA VAL A 130 26.84 -35.23 -2.02
C VAL A 130 26.05 -33.96 -2.30
N LYS A 131 26.68 -32.78 -2.37
CA LYS A 131 25.99 -31.53 -2.72
C LYS A 131 25.49 -31.51 -4.16
N GLN A 132 26.23 -32.10 -5.09
CA GLN A 132 25.83 -32.22 -6.50
C GLN A 132 24.63 -33.18 -6.66
N ASP A 133 24.67 -34.32 -5.97
CA ASP A 133 23.62 -35.33 -6.03
C ASP A 133 22.35 -34.92 -5.25
N ASN A 134 22.48 -33.97 -4.31
CA ASN A 134 21.38 -33.50 -3.46
C ASN A 134 21.18 -31.98 -3.66
N PRO A 135 20.57 -31.55 -4.79
CA PRO A 135 20.39 -30.14 -5.11
C PRO A 135 19.56 -29.39 -4.06
N LEU A 136 18.63 -30.10 -3.39
CA LEU A 136 17.82 -29.56 -2.30
C LEU A 136 18.62 -29.29 -1.01
N GLY A 137 19.87 -29.74 -0.90
CA GLY A 137 20.71 -29.47 0.27
C GLY A 137 20.24 -30.14 1.56
N VAL A 138 19.48 -31.23 1.47
CA VAL A 138 19.02 -32.03 2.62
C VAL A 138 19.22 -33.51 2.30
N VAL A 139 19.70 -34.28 3.28
CA VAL A 139 19.90 -35.74 3.17
C VAL A 139 19.57 -36.42 4.49
N THR A 140 19.13 -37.68 4.46
CA THR A 140 18.98 -38.45 5.70
C THR A 140 20.32 -39.03 6.18
N ALA A 141 20.46 -39.26 7.48
CA ALA A 141 21.68 -39.86 8.04
C ALA A 141 21.99 -41.25 7.43
N GLU A 142 20.96 -42.05 7.13
CA GLU A 142 21.09 -43.37 6.50
C GLU A 142 21.59 -43.27 5.05
N GLU A 143 21.04 -42.35 4.27
CA GLU A 143 21.48 -42.11 2.88
C GLU A 143 22.89 -41.56 2.82
N LEU A 144 23.25 -40.63 3.71
CA LEU A 144 24.60 -40.09 3.78
C LEU A 144 25.62 -41.20 4.08
N ARG A 145 25.29 -42.12 4.98
CA ARG A 145 26.14 -43.27 5.30
C ARG A 145 26.26 -44.24 4.13
N LYS A 146 25.18 -44.48 3.40
CA LYS A 146 25.17 -45.30 2.19
C LYS A 146 26.03 -44.66 1.09
N ALA A 147 25.86 -43.36 0.84
CA ALA A 147 26.65 -42.60 -0.12
C ALA A 147 28.15 -42.59 0.24
N ALA A 148 28.49 -42.42 1.52
CA ALA A 148 29.87 -42.49 1.99
C ALA A 148 30.52 -43.84 1.66
N SER A 149 29.77 -44.93 1.85
CA SER A 149 30.25 -46.29 1.54
C SER A 149 30.42 -46.49 0.02
N SER A 150 29.48 -46.00 -0.79
CA SER A 150 29.57 -46.04 -2.26
C SER A 150 30.70 -45.18 -2.83
N TYR A 151 31.02 -44.06 -2.19
CA TYR A 151 32.12 -43.16 -2.58
C TYR A 151 33.50 -43.66 -2.07
N GLY A 152 33.54 -44.78 -1.36
CA GLY A 152 34.79 -45.36 -0.84
C GLY A 152 35.31 -44.70 0.43
N ILE A 153 34.50 -43.89 1.12
CA ILE A 153 34.85 -43.31 2.42
C ILE A 153 34.88 -44.43 3.47
N SER A 154 35.99 -44.50 4.20
CA SER A 154 36.23 -45.58 5.15
C SER A 154 35.18 -45.63 6.25
N ALA A 155 34.76 -46.84 6.64
CA ALA A 155 33.83 -47.06 7.75
C ALA A 155 34.32 -46.54 9.11
N SER A 156 35.61 -46.21 9.23
CA SER A 156 36.19 -45.56 10.41
C SER A 156 35.82 -44.09 10.57
N VAL A 157 35.26 -43.44 9.55
CA VAL A 157 34.74 -42.06 9.66
C VAL A 157 33.37 -42.11 10.37
N SER A 158 33.22 -41.28 11.41
CA SER A 158 31.99 -41.22 12.20
C SER A 158 30.86 -40.48 11.47
N ASP A 159 29.59 -40.77 11.82
CA ASP A 159 28.43 -40.04 11.29
C ASP A 159 28.53 -38.53 11.55
N LYS A 160 29.12 -38.15 12.68
CA LYS A 160 29.32 -36.75 13.05
C LYS A 160 30.31 -36.05 12.12
N GLU A 161 31.39 -36.74 11.72
CA GLU A 161 32.36 -36.22 10.77
C GLU A 161 31.77 -36.12 9.36
N LEU A 162 31.00 -37.12 8.92
CA LEU A 162 30.27 -37.09 7.65
C LEU A 162 29.28 -35.92 7.63
N ALA A 163 28.44 -35.81 8.66
CA ALA A 163 27.46 -34.73 8.78
C ALA A 163 28.14 -33.35 8.85
N GLY A 164 29.26 -33.22 9.56
CA GLY A 164 30.04 -31.99 9.61
C GLY A 164 30.63 -31.60 8.25
N ALA A 165 31.14 -32.57 7.49
CA ALA A 165 31.73 -32.34 6.18
C ALA A 165 30.69 -31.85 5.15
N VAL A 166 29.51 -32.46 5.11
CA VAL A 166 28.44 -32.05 4.17
C VAL A 166 27.75 -30.77 4.61
N LYS A 167 27.61 -30.54 5.93
CA LYS A 167 27.10 -29.27 6.48
C LYS A 167 27.98 -28.08 6.09
N ALA A 168 29.30 -28.25 6.09
CA ALA A 168 30.23 -27.22 5.62
C ALA A 168 30.07 -26.86 4.13
N ARG A 169 29.30 -27.65 3.37
CA ARG A 169 28.96 -27.41 1.96
C ARG A 169 27.48 -27.05 1.73
N GLY A 170 26.75 -26.75 2.81
CA GLY A 170 25.33 -26.37 2.73
C GLY A 170 24.40 -27.55 2.45
N VAL A 171 24.75 -28.75 2.93
CA VAL A 171 23.84 -29.91 2.98
C VAL A 171 23.55 -30.25 4.45
N GLU A 172 22.29 -30.20 4.83
CA GLU A 172 21.87 -30.53 6.19
C GLU A 172 21.45 -32.00 6.32
N VAL A 173 21.75 -32.59 7.49
CA VAL A 173 21.48 -34.00 7.77
C VAL A 173 20.37 -34.11 8.78
N TYR A 174 19.28 -34.78 8.41
CA TYR A 174 18.12 -35.00 9.28
C TYR A 174 17.87 -36.49 9.53
N PRO A 175 17.23 -36.85 10.65
CA PRO A 175 16.68 -38.18 10.81
C PRO A 175 15.58 -38.42 9.76
N LYS A 176 15.38 -39.69 9.39
CA LYS A 176 14.30 -40.06 8.48
C LYS A 176 12.94 -39.65 9.05
N LEU A 177 12.19 -38.88 8.26
CA LEU A 177 10.87 -38.41 8.64
C LEU A 177 9.88 -39.59 8.70
N LYS A 178 9.16 -39.72 9.82
CA LYS A 178 8.08 -40.70 9.97
C LYS A 178 6.75 -39.96 9.95
N VAL A 179 6.02 -40.06 8.84
CA VAL A 179 4.68 -39.48 8.70
C VAL A 179 3.62 -40.58 8.82
N SER A 180 2.65 -40.40 9.71
CA SER A 180 1.49 -41.29 9.83
C SER A 180 0.38 -40.82 8.89
N MET A 181 0.23 -41.46 7.74
CA MET A 181 -0.85 -41.15 6.78
C MET A 181 -2.23 -41.59 7.28
N ALA A 182 -2.29 -42.42 8.33
CA ALA A 182 -3.54 -42.87 8.94
C ALA A 182 -4.38 -41.69 9.49
N ASP A 183 -3.71 -40.61 9.90
CA ASP A 183 -4.34 -39.43 10.51
C ASP A 183 -5.18 -38.62 9.50
N LEU A 184 -4.81 -38.66 8.21
CA LEU A 184 -5.58 -38.04 7.12
C LEU A 184 -6.86 -38.79 6.75
N GLY A 185 -6.89 -40.13 6.94
CA GLY A 185 -7.94 -41.02 6.44
C GLY A 185 -8.08 -41.05 4.90
N VAL A 186 -9.07 -41.78 4.38
CA VAL A 186 -9.31 -42.01 2.94
C VAL A 186 -9.94 -40.79 2.21
N SER A 187 -9.83 -39.56 2.72
CA SER A 187 -10.60 -38.40 2.22
C SER A 187 -9.82 -37.08 2.09
N SER A 188 -8.52 -37.11 1.78
CA SER A 188 -7.78 -35.88 1.45
C SER A 188 -8.37 -35.13 0.25
N SER A 189 -8.99 -35.86 -0.69
CA SER A 189 -9.70 -35.31 -1.87
C SER A 189 -10.94 -34.45 -1.55
N LYS A 190 -11.47 -34.49 -0.32
CA LYS A 190 -12.66 -33.71 0.11
C LYS A 190 -12.33 -32.38 0.78
N LEU A 191 -11.07 -32.14 1.17
CA LEU A 191 -10.61 -30.88 1.78
C LEU A 191 -10.22 -29.88 0.68
N ARG A 192 -11.14 -29.56 -0.25
CA ARG A 192 -10.92 -28.49 -1.22
C ARG A 192 -11.02 -27.15 -0.50
N LEU A 193 -9.86 -26.51 -0.31
CA LEU A 193 -9.78 -25.16 0.22
C LEU A 193 -10.41 -24.17 -0.76
N HIS A 194 -11.12 -23.17 -0.22
CA HIS A 194 -11.54 -22.03 -1.02
C HIS A 194 -10.29 -21.28 -1.55
N PRO A 195 -10.30 -20.69 -2.76
CA PRO A 195 -9.14 -20.03 -3.35
C PRO A 195 -8.48 -18.92 -2.50
N SER A 196 -9.19 -18.40 -1.49
CA SER A 196 -8.66 -17.42 -0.54
C SER A 196 -7.67 -17.99 0.48
N PHE A 197 -7.61 -19.32 0.65
CA PHE A 197 -6.72 -20.00 1.58
C PHE A 197 -5.68 -20.83 0.81
N ARG A 198 -4.40 -20.64 1.13
CA ARG A 198 -3.29 -21.37 0.51
C ARG A 198 -3.04 -22.71 1.19
N SER A 199 -3.25 -22.78 2.50
CA SER A 199 -3.00 -23.97 3.30
C SER A 199 -4.05 -24.18 4.40
N LEU A 200 -4.03 -25.34 5.04
CA LEU A 200 -4.86 -25.59 6.23
C LEU A 200 -4.51 -24.64 7.39
N VAL A 201 -3.29 -24.11 7.44
CA VAL A 201 -2.86 -23.18 8.49
C VAL A 201 -3.49 -21.80 8.32
N ASP A 202 -3.72 -21.35 7.08
CA ASP A 202 -4.49 -20.14 6.79
C ASP A 202 -5.93 -20.25 7.36
N VAL A 203 -6.53 -21.44 7.29
CA VAL A 203 -7.85 -21.72 7.87
C VAL A 203 -7.80 -21.76 9.39
N LEU A 204 -6.77 -22.37 9.98
CA LEU A 204 -6.57 -22.44 11.44
C LEU A 204 -6.37 -21.07 12.07
N LEU A 205 -5.83 -20.10 11.32
CA LEU A 205 -5.50 -18.76 11.80
C LEU A 205 -6.39 -17.65 11.22
N ILE A 206 -7.56 -17.98 10.66
CA ILE A 206 -8.51 -16.98 10.12
C ILE A 206 -8.99 -15.95 11.16
N HIS A 207 -8.90 -16.28 12.46
CA HIS A 207 -9.21 -15.34 13.55
C HIS A 207 -8.17 -14.23 13.71
N GLU A 208 -6.94 -14.44 13.24
CA GLU A 208 -5.89 -13.43 13.21
C GLU A 208 -6.14 -12.50 12.01
N ARG A 209 -6.46 -11.23 12.29
CA ARG A 209 -6.76 -10.24 11.25
C ARG A 209 -5.45 -9.70 10.67
N GLY A 210 -5.28 -9.71 9.35
CA GLY A 210 -4.39 -8.76 8.68
C GLY A 210 -3.29 -9.28 7.74
N SER A 211 -2.98 -10.59 7.66
CA SER A 211 -2.07 -11.16 6.65
C SER A 211 -2.08 -12.69 6.69
N HIS A 212 -1.79 -13.36 5.56
CA HIS A 212 -1.67 -14.82 5.54
C HIS A 212 -0.42 -15.29 6.33
N PRO A 213 -0.50 -16.39 7.10
CA PRO A 213 0.63 -16.98 7.79
C PRO A 213 1.81 -17.30 6.86
N SER A 214 3.03 -17.05 7.32
CA SER A 214 4.28 -17.39 6.61
C SER A 214 5.23 -18.16 7.52
N ASP A 215 6.27 -18.76 6.93
CA ASP A 215 7.31 -19.47 7.69
C ASP A 215 6.71 -20.57 8.61
N ILE A 216 5.75 -21.31 8.05
CA ILE A 216 4.97 -22.33 8.73
C ILE A 216 5.86 -23.56 8.96
N ARG A 217 6.07 -23.92 10.22
CA ARG A 217 6.72 -25.18 10.62
C ARG A 217 5.67 -26.20 10.99
N VAL A 218 5.92 -27.45 10.60
CA VAL A 218 5.00 -28.58 10.81
C VAL A 218 5.71 -29.85 11.29
N ILE A 219 7.02 -29.99 11.06
CA ILE A 219 7.74 -31.23 11.38
C ILE A 219 8.09 -31.28 12.86
N ASP A 220 8.91 -30.34 13.35
CA ASP A 220 9.40 -30.38 14.74
C ASP A 220 8.45 -29.68 15.72
N GLU A 221 7.69 -28.69 15.24
CA GLU A 221 6.60 -28.02 15.95
C GLU A 221 5.55 -27.52 14.94
N LEU A 222 4.32 -27.28 15.40
CA LEU A 222 3.32 -26.55 14.61
C LEU A 222 3.33 -25.06 14.99
N SER A 223 4.00 -24.23 14.18
CA SER A 223 4.13 -22.79 14.43
C SER A 223 4.14 -21.99 13.13
N ALA A 224 3.79 -20.71 13.20
CA ALA A 224 3.80 -19.81 12.04
C ALA A 224 4.11 -18.36 12.45
N VAL A 225 4.59 -17.57 11.50
CA VAL A 225 4.71 -16.11 11.60
C VAL A 225 3.43 -15.47 11.07
N VAL A 226 2.84 -14.55 11.83
CA VAL A 226 1.59 -13.85 11.48
C VAL A 226 1.82 -12.35 11.58
N ASP A 227 1.32 -11.58 10.60
CA ASP A 227 1.37 -10.10 10.59
C ASP A 227 2.80 -9.53 10.67
N GLY A 228 3.81 -10.23 10.14
CA GLY A 228 5.21 -9.82 10.21
C GLY A 228 5.82 -9.79 11.63
N ARG A 229 5.14 -10.37 12.62
CA ARG A 229 5.54 -10.40 14.05
C ARG A 229 6.37 -11.64 14.41
N SER A 230 6.57 -11.85 15.71
CA SER A 230 7.22 -13.04 16.27
C SER A 230 6.46 -14.35 15.98
N ARG A 231 7.23 -15.41 15.74
CA ARG A 231 6.72 -16.78 15.56
C ARG A 231 5.87 -17.20 16.75
N ARG A 232 4.70 -17.77 16.48
CA ARG A 232 3.79 -18.32 17.50
C ARG A 232 3.41 -19.76 17.21
N ARG A 233 3.12 -20.53 18.26
CA ARG A 233 2.57 -21.88 18.13
C ARG A 233 1.10 -21.82 17.69
N VAL A 234 0.70 -22.79 16.88
CA VAL A 234 -0.69 -23.04 16.49
C VAL A 234 -1.19 -24.25 17.28
N THR A 235 -2.31 -24.09 17.96
CA THR A 235 -2.83 -25.08 18.92
C THR A 235 -4.32 -25.35 18.67
N THR A 236 -4.88 -26.35 19.34
CA THR A 236 -6.32 -26.63 19.31
C THR A 236 -7.19 -25.46 19.79
N ALA A 237 -6.64 -24.52 20.57
CA ALA A 237 -7.31 -23.27 20.93
C ALA A 237 -7.60 -22.38 19.71
N ASP A 238 -6.74 -22.42 18.70
CA ASP A 238 -6.90 -21.63 17.48
C ASP A 238 -8.06 -22.13 16.62
N ILE A 239 -8.35 -23.45 16.66
CA ILE A 239 -9.55 -24.02 16.04
C ILE A 239 -10.82 -23.39 16.64
N LYS A 240 -10.88 -23.26 17.98
CA LYS A 240 -12.04 -22.68 18.66
C LYS A 240 -12.19 -21.19 18.31
N LYS A 241 -11.10 -20.41 18.37
CA LYS A 241 -11.11 -18.98 18.00
C LYS A 241 -11.52 -18.77 16.54
N SER A 242 -10.97 -19.58 15.63
CA SER A 242 -11.29 -19.54 14.20
C SER A 242 -12.72 -19.95 13.89
N LYS A 243 -13.31 -20.92 14.61
CA LYS A 243 -14.74 -21.23 14.50
C LYS A 243 -15.62 -20.06 14.93
N THR A 244 -15.29 -19.40 16.04
CA THR A 244 -16.00 -18.19 16.48
C THR A 244 -15.88 -17.07 15.46
N ALA A 245 -14.66 -16.81 14.95
CA ALA A 245 -14.42 -15.78 13.94
C ALA A 245 -15.20 -16.06 12.64
N ALA A 246 -15.18 -17.29 12.14
CA ALA A 246 -15.90 -17.68 10.94
C ALA A 246 -17.43 -17.55 11.10
N ASN A 247 -17.97 -17.71 12.32
CA ASN A 247 -19.41 -17.52 12.59
C ASN A 247 -19.87 -16.06 12.58
N THR A 248 -18.96 -15.08 12.66
CA THR A 248 -19.30 -13.66 12.63
C THR A 248 -19.54 -13.12 11.21
N ARG A 249 -19.31 -13.94 10.18
CA ARG A 249 -19.41 -13.59 8.76
C ARG A 249 -20.16 -14.69 8.00
N SER A 250 -20.76 -14.32 6.87
CA SER A 250 -21.52 -15.22 5.99
C SER A 250 -21.11 -14.96 4.55
N ASP A 251 -19.88 -15.35 4.22
CA ASP A 251 -19.34 -15.36 2.86
C ASP A 251 -18.86 -16.79 2.50
N ASP A 252 -18.69 -17.07 1.20
CA ASP A 252 -18.35 -18.42 0.73
C ASP A 252 -17.02 -18.94 1.30
N ALA A 253 -16.06 -18.04 1.51
CA ALA A 253 -14.77 -18.36 2.12
C ALA A 253 -14.93 -18.81 3.58
N THR A 254 -15.74 -18.10 4.36
CA THR A 254 -16.00 -18.42 5.77
C THR A 254 -16.87 -19.66 5.92
N GLU A 255 -17.80 -19.94 5.02
CA GLU A 255 -18.53 -21.22 4.98
C GLU A 255 -17.62 -22.41 4.65
N SER A 256 -16.69 -22.26 3.71
CA SER A 256 -15.66 -23.27 3.42
C SER A 256 -14.71 -23.48 4.62
N ALA A 257 -14.32 -22.40 5.29
CA ALA A 257 -13.52 -22.46 6.52
C ALA A 257 -14.26 -23.18 7.65
N LYS A 258 -15.57 -22.94 7.86
CA LYS A 258 -16.39 -23.65 8.88
C LYS A 258 -16.38 -25.16 8.66
N LYS A 259 -16.57 -25.62 7.41
CA LYS A 259 -16.53 -27.05 7.06
C LYS A 259 -15.16 -27.65 7.36
N THR A 260 -14.10 -26.97 6.93
CA THR A 260 -12.71 -27.42 7.12
C THR A 260 -12.32 -27.46 8.60
N LEU A 261 -12.62 -26.42 9.39
CA LEU A 261 -12.38 -26.36 10.84
C LEU A 261 -13.17 -27.43 11.60
N THR A 262 -14.33 -27.84 11.10
CA THR A 262 -15.12 -28.93 11.71
C THR A 262 -14.44 -30.28 11.52
N VAL A 263 -13.92 -30.55 10.31
CA VAL A 263 -13.15 -31.77 10.02
C VAL A 263 -11.88 -31.83 10.87
N ILE A 264 -11.11 -30.74 10.94
CA ILE A 264 -9.88 -30.68 11.74
C ILE A 264 -10.20 -30.90 13.23
N ALA A 265 -11.24 -30.24 13.75
CA ALA A 265 -11.63 -30.40 15.15
C ALA A 265 -12.02 -31.84 15.53
N GLN A 266 -12.63 -32.59 14.61
CA GLN A 266 -13.01 -33.99 14.85
C GLN A 266 -11.81 -34.93 14.87
N LYS A 267 -10.78 -34.64 14.06
CA LYS A 267 -9.59 -35.49 13.91
C LYS A 267 -8.44 -35.14 14.84
N SER A 268 -8.44 -33.93 15.39
CA SER A 268 -7.32 -33.40 16.17
C SER A 268 -7.76 -32.98 17.58
N PRO A 269 -8.01 -33.95 18.48
CA PRO A 269 -8.46 -33.67 19.85
C PRO A 269 -7.35 -33.10 20.75
N THR A 270 -6.08 -33.23 20.36
CA THR A 270 -4.90 -32.74 21.08
C THR A 270 -3.99 -31.93 20.15
N ASP A 271 -3.13 -31.08 20.71
CA ASP A 271 -2.18 -30.28 19.92
C ASP A 271 -1.20 -31.16 19.13
N ALA A 272 -0.79 -32.30 19.69
CA ALA A 272 0.04 -33.29 18.99
C ALA A 272 -0.71 -33.92 17.80
N ALA A 273 -1.99 -34.28 17.98
CA ALA A 273 -2.82 -34.80 16.89
C ALA A 273 -3.11 -33.74 15.82
N LEU A 274 -3.16 -32.46 16.20
CA LEU A 274 -3.26 -31.35 15.24
C LEU A 274 -2.00 -31.23 14.40
N GLN A 275 -0.82 -31.23 15.04
CA GLN A 275 0.46 -31.20 14.32
C GLN A 275 0.59 -32.40 13.36
N SER A 276 0.34 -33.62 13.84
CA SER A 276 0.39 -34.82 12.99
C SER A 276 -0.56 -34.75 11.81
N PHE A 277 -1.78 -34.25 12.01
CA PHE A 277 -2.76 -34.08 10.93
C PHE A 277 -2.29 -33.08 9.85
N ILE A 278 -1.75 -31.94 10.27
CA ILE A 278 -1.25 -30.91 9.34
C ILE A 278 0.02 -31.39 8.62
N LEU A 279 0.93 -32.05 9.33
CA LEU A 279 2.12 -32.67 8.74
C LEU A 279 1.73 -33.71 7.68
N ALA A 280 0.76 -34.58 8.00
CA ALA A 280 0.26 -35.58 7.07
C ALA A 280 -0.34 -34.93 5.82
N TRP A 281 -1.11 -33.84 5.96
CA TRP A 281 -1.65 -33.10 4.81
C TRP A 281 -0.57 -32.55 3.88
N PHE A 282 0.48 -31.91 4.43
CA PHE A 282 1.60 -31.43 3.63
C PHE A 282 2.41 -32.57 2.99
N ALA A 283 2.51 -33.72 3.66
CA ALA A 283 3.15 -34.91 3.10
C ALA A 283 2.34 -35.52 1.94
N ASP A 284 1.01 -35.64 2.07
CA ASP A 284 0.12 -36.06 0.97
C ASP A 284 0.26 -35.12 -0.23
N LEU A 285 0.34 -33.82 0.02
CA LEU A 285 0.51 -32.84 -1.05
C LEU A 285 1.89 -32.98 -1.73
N ALA A 286 2.96 -33.17 -0.97
CA ALA A 286 4.29 -33.42 -1.51
C ALA A 286 4.33 -34.71 -2.35
N ASP A 287 3.69 -35.78 -1.89
CA ASP A 287 3.52 -37.04 -2.64
C ASP A 287 2.73 -36.86 -3.93
N ASN A 288 1.60 -36.15 -3.88
CA ASN A 288 0.84 -35.83 -5.09
C ASN A 288 1.66 -35.03 -6.12
N LEU A 289 2.47 -34.07 -5.69
CA LEU A 289 3.31 -33.25 -6.58
C LEU A 289 4.42 -34.09 -7.25
N VAL A 290 5.07 -34.99 -6.50
CA VAL A 290 6.19 -35.79 -7.02
C VAL A 290 5.68 -37.04 -7.75
N ALA A 291 4.92 -37.90 -7.07
CA ALA A 291 4.55 -39.21 -7.59
C ALA A 291 3.42 -39.16 -8.63
N ARG A 292 2.43 -38.26 -8.47
CA ARG A 292 1.26 -38.21 -9.38
C ARG A 292 1.37 -37.18 -10.49
N GLN A 293 2.04 -36.06 -10.22
CA GLN A 293 2.23 -34.99 -11.21
C GLN A 293 3.61 -35.05 -11.89
N GLY A 294 4.52 -35.91 -11.41
CA GLY A 294 5.85 -36.07 -12.01
C GLY A 294 6.74 -34.82 -11.89
N LEU A 295 6.46 -33.92 -10.94
CA LEU A 295 7.25 -32.70 -10.79
C LEU A 295 8.64 -33.02 -10.25
N THR A 296 9.64 -32.28 -10.74
CA THR A 296 10.99 -32.37 -10.20
C THR A 296 11.02 -31.89 -8.74
N PRO A 297 11.94 -32.41 -7.90
CA PRO A 297 12.03 -32.03 -6.49
C PRO A 297 12.14 -30.51 -6.26
N THR A 298 12.83 -29.78 -7.14
CA THR A 298 12.96 -28.31 -7.08
C THR A 298 11.62 -27.59 -7.33
N LEU A 299 10.83 -28.07 -8.29
CA LEU A 299 9.51 -27.50 -8.57
C LEU A 299 8.51 -27.82 -7.45
N ALA A 300 8.56 -29.04 -6.90
CA ALA A 300 7.76 -29.42 -5.73
C ALA A 300 8.09 -28.53 -4.51
N LEU A 301 9.38 -28.25 -4.26
CA LEU A 301 9.83 -27.33 -3.21
C LEU A 301 9.20 -25.93 -3.41
N ASN A 302 9.33 -25.35 -4.59
CA ASN A 302 8.78 -24.02 -4.90
C ASN A 302 7.25 -23.96 -4.71
N ARG A 303 6.55 -25.06 -5.01
CA ARG A 303 5.09 -25.14 -4.79
C ARG A 303 4.75 -25.17 -3.31
N LEU A 304 5.47 -25.94 -2.49
CA LEU A 304 5.23 -26.02 -1.06
C LEU A 304 5.56 -24.70 -0.33
N THR A 305 6.66 -24.03 -0.68
CA THR A 305 7.03 -22.73 -0.10
C THR A 305 6.06 -21.62 -0.48
N ALA A 306 5.49 -21.65 -1.69
CA ALA A 306 4.43 -20.73 -2.11
C ALA A 306 3.14 -20.84 -1.25
N LEU A 307 2.93 -21.98 -0.57
CA LEU A 307 1.84 -22.16 0.39
C LEU A 307 2.15 -21.63 1.80
N GLY A 308 3.33 -21.03 1.98
CA GLY A 308 3.80 -20.44 3.24
C GLY A 308 4.60 -21.40 4.12
N LEU A 309 4.89 -22.63 3.66
CA LEU A 309 5.68 -23.61 4.39
C LEU A 309 7.14 -23.14 4.55
N ASP A 310 7.73 -23.35 5.73
CA ASP A 310 9.15 -23.12 6.02
C ASP A 310 10.01 -23.91 5.01
N ASP A 311 11.02 -23.24 4.43
CA ASP A 311 11.87 -23.78 3.37
C ASP A 311 12.57 -25.09 3.79
N GLN A 312 12.95 -25.21 5.06
CA GLN A 312 13.64 -26.39 5.60
C GLN A 312 12.68 -27.56 5.76
N ASP A 313 11.47 -27.32 6.30
CA ASP A 313 10.44 -28.34 6.41
C ASP A 313 9.94 -28.80 5.02
N ALA A 314 9.84 -27.87 4.06
CA ALA A 314 9.51 -28.18 2.67
C ALA A 314 10.55 -29.11 2.01
N ARG A 315 11.86 -28.81 2.17
CA ARG A 315 12.95 -29.66 1.66
C ARG A 315 12.90 -31.06 2.28
N ARG A 316 12.71 -31.15 3.60
CA ARG A 316 12.63 -32.43 4.33
C ARG A 316 11.46 -33.29 3.84
N LEU A 317 10.31 -32.69 3.58
CA LEU A 317 9.15 -33.40 3.04
C LEU A 317 9.40 -33.95 1.63
N VAL A 318 9.90 -33.13 0.70
CA VAL A 318 10.17 -33.56 -0.68
C VAL A 318 11.17 -34.72 -0.73
N VAL A 319 12.24 -34.65 0.08
CA VAL A 319 13.23 -35.74 0.19
C VAL A 319 12.58 -37.00 0.74
N SER A 320 11.75 -36.89 1.80
CA SER A 320 11.12 -38.06 2.44
C SER A 320 10.16 -38.82 1.52
N VAL A 321 9.45 -38.11 0.63
CA VAL A 321 8.55 -38.71 -0.36
C VAL A 321 9.33 -39.41 -1.46
N SER A 322 10.41 -38.78 -1.93
CA SER A 322 11.27 -39.33 -2.99
C SER A 322 11.96 -40.64 -2.58
N THR A 323 12.13 -40.86 -1.27
CA THR A 323 12.88 -42.00 -0.70
C THR A 323 11.99 -42.99 0.07
N GLY A 324 10.71 -42.65 0.28
CA GLY A 324 9.75 -43.39 1.11
C GLY A 324 8.91 -44.47 0.41
N GLY A 325 9.08 -44.70 -0.89
CA GLY A 325 8.34 -45.70 -1.65
C GLY A 325 8.79 -47.14 -1.39
N GLY A 326 8.29 -47.77 -0.33
CA GLY A 326 8.45 -49.22 -0.12
C GLY A 326 7.64 -50.04 -1.14
N GLY A 327 8.32 -50.87 -1.93
CA GLY A 327 7.74 -52.10 -2.48
C GLY A 327 7.08 -52.09 -3.86
N SER A 328 7.47 -51.21 -4.80
CA SER A 328 7.28 -51.53 -6.22
C SER A 328 8.56 -52.18 -6.74
N LYS A 329 8.42 -53.29 -7.49
CA LYS A 329 9.52 -53.87 -8.27
C LYS A 329 10.19 -52.71 -9.04
N GLY A 330 11.52 -52.67 -9.05
CA GLY A 330 12.23 -51.75 -9.94
C GLY A 330 11.70 -51.89 -11.38
N PRO A 331 11.83 -50.84 -12.21
CA PRO A 331 11.24 -50.80 -13.53
C PRO A 331 11.54 -52.09 -14.30
N ASP A 332 10.49 -52.74 -14.79
CA ASP A 332 10.60 -53.94 -15.60
C ASP A 332 11.00 -53.60 -17.04
N LEU A 333 11.30 -54.61 -17.85
CA LEU A 333 11.68 -54.40 -19.25
C LEU A 333 10.57 -53.73 -20.07
N ALA A 334 9.30 -53.81 -19.64
CA ALA A 334 8.18 -53.11 -20.27
C ALA A 334 8.23 -51.59 -20.04
N SER A 335 8.73 -51.17 -18.88
CA SER A 335 8.96 -49.76 -18.52
C SER A 335 9.95 -49.06 -19.47
N ALA A 336 10.85 -49.79 -20.14
CA ALA A 336 11.77 -49.24 -21.14
C ALA A 336 11.04 -48.61 -22.35
N LYS A 337 9.88 -49.16 -22.77
CA LYS A 337 9.08 -48.56 -23.84
C LYS A 337 8.40 -47.27 -23.41
N GLU A 338 7.98 -47.20 -22.15
CA GLU A 338 7.41 -45.99 -21.56
C GLU A 338 8.48 -44.90 -21.43
N MET A 339 9.71 -45.25 -21.05
CA MET A 339 10.87 -44.34 -21.04
C MET A 339 11.16 -43.79 -22.44
N ILE A 340 11.13 -44.62 -23.48
CA ILE A 340 11.27 -44.16 -24.88
C ILE A 340 10.13 -43.23 -25.29
N ALA A 341 8.89 -43.53 -24.88
CA ALA A 341 7.74 -42.68 -25.15
C ALA A 341 7.80 -41.34 -24.38
N ALA A 342 8.43 -41.34 -23.21
CA ALA A 342 8.68 -40.16 -22.39
C ALA A 342 9.92 -39.36 -22.81
N GLY A 343 10.67 -39.82 -23.83
CA GLY A 343 11.86 -39.14 -24.34
C GLY A 343 13.15 -39.41 -23.57
N ASP A 344 13.19 -40.44 -22.70
CA ASP A 344 14.37 -40.89 -21.95
C ASP A 344 15.04 -42.08 -22.66
N LEU A 345 15.65 -41.81 -23.81
CA LEU A 345 16.36 -42.83 -24.59
C LEU A 345 17.61 -43.36 -23.87
N ALA A 346 18.36 -42.48 -23.19
CA ALA A 346 19.56 -42.86 -22.45
C ALA A 346 19.24 -43.79 -21.25
N GLY A 347 18.20 -43.48 -20.48
CA GLY A 347 17.69 -44.30 -19.39
C GLY A 347 17.12 -45.62 -19.88
N ALA A 348 16.33 -45.62 -20.97
CA ALA A 348 15.82 -46.83 -21.59
C ALA A 348 16.95 -47.78 -22.05
N ARG A 349 18.04 -47.22 -22.61
CA ARG A 349 19.23 -47.98 -23.03
C ARG A 349 19.99 -48.57 -21.85
N ARG A 350 20.17 -47.81 -20.76
CA ARG A 350 20.79 -48.30 -19.52
C ARG A 350 19.97 -49.43 -18.90
N LEU A 351 18.64 -49.27 -18.84
CA LEU A 351 17.71 -50.29 -18.33
C LEU A 351 17.80 -51.57 -19.18
N TYR A 352 17.69 -51.46 -20.50
CA TYR A 352 17.81 -52.60 -21.41
C TYR A 352 19.16 -53.34 -21.26
N THR A 353 20.27 -52.59 -21.19
CA THR A 353 21.62 -53.15 -21.03
C THR A 353 21.79 -53.87 -19.68
N SER A 354 21.16 -53.35 -18.61
CA SER A 354 21.22 -53.96 -17.28
C SER A 354 20.49 -55.30 -17.16
N PHE A 355 19.43 -55.51 -17.95
CA PHE A 355 18.67 -56.78 -17.99
C PHE A 355 19.33 -57.81 -18.91
N ILE A 356 19.86 -57.39 -20.06
CA ILE A 356 20.53 -58.28 -21.04
C ILE A 356 21.93 -58.70 -20.54
N GLY A 357 22.63 -57.85 -19.77
CA GLY A 357 23.98 -58.14 -19.26
C GLY A 357 24.06 -59.26 -18.21
N THR A 358 22.92 -59.74 -17.69
CA THR A 358 22.86 -60.74 -16.62
C THR A 358 22.20 -62.07 -17.00
N ALA A 359 21.62 -62.19 -18.20
CA ALA A 359 20.93 -63.39 -18.63
C ALA A 359 21.62 -64.01 -19.86
N GLY A 360 22.01 -65.29 -19.74
CA GLY A 360 22.37 -66.09 -20.91
C GLY A 360 21.22 -66.09 -21.91
N GLU A 361 21.58 -66.19 -23.19
CA GLU A 361 20.70 -66.13 -24.36
C GLU A 361 19.44 -67.01 -24.25
N GLU A 362 18.37 -66.50 -23.65
CA GLU A 362 17.01 -66.93 -23.91
C GLU A 362 16.25 -65.79 -24.58
N LYS A 363 15.64 -66.08 -25.73
CA LYS A 363 14.90 -65.15 -26.58
C LYS A 363 13.61 -64.70 -25.90
N ASP A 364 13.69 -63.74 -24.97
CA ASP A 364 12.53 -63.05 -24.43
C ASP A 364 11.89 -62.17 -25.53
N PRO A 365 10.64 -62.44 -25.96
CA PRO A 365 9.94 -61.63 -26.96
C PRO A 365 9.74 -60.16 -26.52
N VAL A 366 9.70 -59.88 -25.22
CA VAL A 366 9.63 -58.49 -24.71
C VAL A 366 10.95 -57.76 -24.96
N ALA A 367 12.08 -58.44 -24.77
CA ALA A 367 13.41 -57.88 -25.04
C ALA A 367 13.63 -57.55 -26.52
N LEU A 368 13.12 -58.37 -27.45
CA LEU A 368 13.15 -58.09 -28.89
C LEU A 368 12.36 -56.83 -29.25
N GLN A 369 11.15 -56.68 -28.71
CA GLN A 369 10.33 -55.50 -29.00
C GLN A 369 10.91 -54.21 -28.40
N VAL A 370 11.58 -54.29 -27.25
CA VAL A 370 12.28 -53.13 -26.65
C VAL A 370 13.51 -52.77 -27.48
N ALA A 371 14.25 -53.76 -27.99
CA ALA A 371 15.37 -53.53 -28.91
C ALA A 371 14.94 -52.83 -30.20
N GLU A 372 13.83 -53.26 -30.80
CA GLU A 372 13.25 -52.60 -31.98
C GLU A 372 12.82 -51.16 -31.68
N ALA A 373 12.18 -50.93 -30.54
CA ALA A 373 11.77 -49.59 -30.11
C ALA A 373 12.96 -48.66 -29.86
N LEU A 374 14.04 -49.17 -29.25
CA LEU A 374 15.31 -48.44 -29.06
C LEU A 374 15.93 -48.08 -30.41
N ALA A 375 16.07 -49.04 -31.32
CA ALA A 375 16.64 -48.78 -32.65
C ALA A 375 15.80 -47.76 -33.45
N ALA A 376 14.47 -47.81 -33.34
CA ALA A 376 13.58 -46.85 -33.99
C ALA A 376 13.70 -45.43 -33.39
N ALA A 377 13.91 -45.33 -32.08
CA ALA A 377 14.14 -44.05 -31.40
C ALA A 377 15.53 -43.48 -31.75
N GLU A 378 16.59 -44.30 -31.73
CA GLU A 378 17.94 -43.91 -32.16
C GLU A 378 17.94 -43.39 -33.61
N LYS A 379 17.24 -44.07 -34.52
CA LYS A 379 17.09 -43.62 -35.91
C LYS A 379 16.35 -42.29 -36.03
N ARG A 380 15.31 -42.06 -35.23
CA ARG A 380 14.59 -40.78 -35.18
C ARG A 380 15.49 -39.65 -34.70
N LYS A 381 16.24 -39.87 -33.62
CA LYS A 381 17.24 -38.92 -33.12
C LYS A 381 18.29 -38.58 -34.17
N GLN A 382 18.85 -39.60 -34.85
CA GLN A 382 19.83 -39.36 -35.92
C GLN A 382 19.25 -38.57 -37.09
N SER A 383 18.02 -38.88 -37.51
CA SER A 383 17.35 -38.16 -38.60
C SER A 383 17.13 -36.68 -38.25
N ALA A 384 16.82 -36.39 -36.99
CA ALA A 384 16.65 -35.03 -36.47
C ALA A 384 18.00 -34.27 -36.44
N LEU A 385 19.09 -34.92 -36.02
CA LEU A 385 20.44 -34.34 -36.07
C LEU A 385 20.91 -34.07 -37.52
N ASP A 386 20.63 -34.97 -38.46
CA ASP A 386 20.94 -34.76 -39.87
C ASP A 386 20.14 -33.58 -40.46
N ALA A 387 18.89 -33.42 -40.05
CA ALA A 387 18.06 -32.27 -40.44
C ALA A 387 18.59 -30.95 -39.85
N TYR A 388 19.07 -30.98 -38.60
CA TYR A 388 19.75 -29.85 -37.98
C TYR A 388 20.98 -29.40 -38.79
N HIS A 389 21.87 -30.33 -39.16
CA HIS A 389 23.08 -29.99 -39.92
C HIS A 389 22.74 -29.32 -41.27
N LYS A 390 21.76 -29.86 -42.01
CA LYS A 390 21.29 -29.26 -43.27
C LYS A 390 20.69 -27.86 -43.07
N ALA A 391 19.95 -27.65 -41.98
CA ALA A 391 19.32 -26.36 -41.69
C ALA A 391 20.37 -25.29 -41.30
N VAL A 392 21.41 -25.66 -40.56
CA VAL A 392 22.52 -24.75 -40.23
C VAL A 392 23.30 -24.33 -41.47
N GLU A 393 23.61 -25.26 -42.38
CA GLU A 393 24.26 -24.95 -43.66
C GLU A 393 23.44 -23.97 -44.51
N ALA A 394 22.11 -24.14 -44.52
CA ALA A 394 21.18 -23.25 -45.20
C ALA A 394 20.92 -21.91 -44.47
N LYS A 395 21.49 -21.72 -43.27
CA LYS A 395 21.20 -20.58 -42.35
C LYS A 395 19.72 -20.46 -41.98
N ASP A 396 18.99 -21.56 -41.99
CA ASP A 396 17.60 -21.65 -41.56
C ASP A 396 17.55 -22.05 -40.08
N TYR A 397 17.83 -21.09 -39.21
CA TYR A 397 17.95 -21.31 -37.78
C TYR A 397 16.62 -21.72 -37.11
N ALA A 398 15.48 -21.38 -37.71
CA ALA A 398 14.16 -21.82 -37.24
C ALA A 398 14.00 -23.33 -37.46
N ARG A 399 14.31 -23.84 -38.66
CA ARG A 399 14.32 -25.28 -38.92
C ARG A 399 15.39 -26.01 -38.10
N ALA A 400 16.56 -25.41 -37.91
CA ALA A 400 17.61 -25.99 -37.06
C ALA A 400 17.14 -26.18 -35.61
N ARG A 401 16.42 -25.19 -35.06
CA ARG A 401 15.88 -25.26 -33.70
C ARG A 401 14.77 -26.30 -33.58
N GLN A 402 13.87 -26.37 -34.56
CA GLN A 402 12.84 -27.42 -34.59
C GLN A 402 13.47 -28.82 -34.66
N ALA A 403 14.48 -29.02 -35.50
CA ALA A 403 15.17 -30.29 -35.62
C ALA A 403 15.87 -30.72 -34.32
N LEU A 404 16.48 -29.78 -33.58
CA LEU A 404 17.04 -30.10 -32.26
C LEU A 404 15.96 -30.33 -31.20
N ALA A 405 14.83 -29.63 -31.25
CA ALA A 405 13.70 -29.90 -30.36
C ALA A 405 13.12 -31.30 -30.61
N ASP A 406 13.02 -31.72 -31.87
CA ASP A 406 12.61 -33.07 -32.25
C ASP A 406 13.61 -34.12 -31.74
N ALA A 407 14.92 -33.83 -31.79
CA ALA A 407 15.95 -34.70 -31.22
C ALA A 407 15.87 -34.75 -29.68
N GLN A 408 15.63 -33.61 -29.01
CA GLN A 408 15.49 -33.51 -27.56
C GLN A 408 14.23 -34.22 -27.05
N ALA A 409 13.14 -34.21 -27.81
CA ALA A 409 11.93 -34.96 -27.48
C ALA A 409 12.15 -36.48 -27.50
N VAL A 410 13.18 -36.96 -28.21
CA VAL A 410 13.58 -38.37 -28.23
C VAL A 410 14.59 -38.69 -27.13
N ASP A 411 15.49 -37.77 -26.81
CA ASP A 411 16.52 -37.93 -25.77
C ASP A 411 16.77 -36.62 -25.01
N HIS A 412 15.98 -36.39 -23.97
CA HIS A 412 15.97 -35.11 -23.24
C HIS A 412 17.21 -34.88 -22.37
N GLU A 413 17.96 -35.94 -22.02
CA GLU A 413 19.19 -35.86 -21.21
C GLU A 413 20.45 -35.65 -22.06
N ASP A 414 20.35 -35.61 -23.40
CA ASP A 414 21.52 -35.42 -24.25
C ASP A 414 22.08 -33.99 -24.15
N THR A 415 23.18 -33.87 -23.40
CA THR A 415 23.91 -32.61 -23.19
C THR A 415 24.42 -31.97 -24.49
N GLU A 416 24.67 -32.77 -25.54
CA GLU A 416 25.12 -32.24 -26.83
C GLU A 416 23.98 -31.51 -27.55
N ILE A 417 22.74 -32.03 -27.48
CA ILE A 417 21.56 -31.35 -28.06
C ILE A 417 21.33 -30.01 -27.35
N VAL A 418 21.47 -29.99 -26.02
CA VAL A 418 21.38 -28.75 -25.23
C VAL A 418 22.47 -27.74 -25.63
N ARG A 419 23.71 -28.21 -25.83
CA ARG A 419 24.84 -27.38 -26.29
C ARG A 419 24.62 -26.84 -27.71
N LEU A 420 24.09 -27.65 -28.62
CA LEU A 420 23.78 -27.22 -29.99
C LEU A 420 22.62 -26.21 -30.02
N LEU A 421 21.61 -26.37 -29.15
CA LEU A 421 20.51 -25.42 -28.99
C LEU A 421 20.99 -24.05 -28.47
N SER A 422 21.99 -24.01 -27.57
CA SER A 422 22.54 -22.76 -27.06
C SER A 422 23.26 -21.94 -28.13
N GLN A 423 23.86 -22.61 -29.13
CA GLN A 423 24.64 -21.99 -30.21
C GLN A 423 23.80 -21.43 -31.36
N ILE A 424 22.53 -21.85 -31.48
CA ILE A 424 21.64 -21.27 -32.50
C ILE A 424 21.32 -19.81 -32.10
N PRO A 425 21.55 -18.83 -32.99
CA PRO A 425 21.18 -17.44 -32.72
C PRO A 425 19.68 -17.30 -32.37
N PRO A 426 19.29 -16.32 -31.55
CA PRO A 426 17.88 -16.00 -31.34
C PRO A 426 17.19 -15.60 -32.64
N ASP A 427 15.86 -15.64 -32.64
CA ASP A 427 15.08 -15.14 -33.77
C ASP A 427 15.22 -13.62 -33.91
N ALA A 428 15.15 -13.14 -35.15
CA ALA A 428 15.19 -11.71 -35.43
C ALA A 428 13.98 -11.01 -34.80
N PRO A 429 14.15 -9.86 -34.14
CA PRO A 429 13.02 -9.03 -33.77
C PRO A 429 12.17 -8.68 -35.00
N THR A 430 10.89 -8.42 -34.78
CA THR A 430 9.94 -8.06 -35.84
C THR A 430 9.16 -6.81 -35.46
N ASN A 431 8.48 -6.19 -36.43
CA ASN A 431 7.60 -5.04 -36.18
C ASN A 431 8.28 -3.86 -35.47
N LEU A 432 9.55 -3.56 -35.80
CA LEU A 432 10.23 -2.38 -35.25
C LEU A 432 9.52 -1.10 -35.71
N ARG A 433 8.92 -0.39 -34.75
CA ARG A 433 8.25 0.90 -34.93
C ARG A 433 9.04 1.99 -34.24
N LEU A 434 9.18 3.11 -34.94
CA LEU A 434 9.86 4.31 -34.46
C LEU A 434 8.84 5.44 -34.42
N THR A 435 8.74 6.12 -33.28
CA THR A 435 7.84 7.26 -33.11
C THR A 435 8.61 8.38 -32.41
N TYR A 436 8.63 9.57 -32.98
CA TYR A 436 9.17 10.74 -32.29
C TYR A 436 8.17 11.20 -31.21
N SER A 437 8.67 11.37 -29.98
CA SER A 437 7.91 11.78 -28.81
C SER A 437 8.21 13.25 -28.52
N SER A 438 7.35 14.16 -28.98
CA SER A 438 7.56 15.62 -28.82
C SER A 438 7.64 16.05 -27.35
N ASN A 439 6.87 15.43 -26.47
CA ASN A 439 6.87 15.68 -25.02
C ASN A 439 8.17 15.27 -24.29
N ARG A 440 8.87 14.23 -24.77
CA ARG A 440 10.11 13.72 -24.18
C ARG A 440 11.35 14.14 -24.98
N ASN A 441 11.14 14.80 -26.12
CA ASN A 441 12.15 15.21 -27.07
C ASN A 441 13.10 14.05 -27.48
N GLY A 442 12.54 12.90 -27.87
CA GLY A 442 13.32 11.73 -28.23
C GLY A 442 12.54 10.73 -29.09
N VAL A 443 13.17 9.63 -29.49
CA VAL A 443 12.54 8.59 -30.31
C VAL A 443 12.19 7.40 -29.44
N LEU A 444 10.91 7.03 -29.43
CA LEU A 444 10.43 5.78 -28.86
C LEU A 444 10.53 4.67 -29.90
N LEU A 445 11.16 3.57 -29.50
CA LEU A 445 11.30 2.36 -30.28
C LEU A 445 10.47 1.26 -29.63
N SER A 446 9.74 0.50 -30.43
CA SER A 446 9.07 -0.72 -29.98
C SER A 446 9.21 -1.80 -31.02
N TRP A 447 9.40 -3.04 -30.58
CA TRP A 447 9.50 -4.21 -31.45
C TRP A 447 8.79 -5.40 -30.82
N ARG A 448 8.76 -6.52 -31.53
CA ARG A 448 8.35 -7.81 -31.01
C ARG A 448 9.52 -8.78 -31.08
N GLY A 449 9.86 -9.41 -29.97
CA GLY A 449 10.90 -10.43 -29.91
C GLY A 449 10.45 -11.68 -29.13
N SER A 450 11.40 -12.58 -28.87
CA SER A 450 11.14 -13.82 -28.11
C SER A 450 10.66 -13.50 -26.68
N GLN A 451 9.86 -14.42 -26.13
CA GLN A 451 9.45 -14.44 -24.72
C GLN A 451 10.45 -15.20 -23.84
N ASP A 452 11.52 -15.75 -24.43
CA ASP A 452 12.55 -16.47 -23.70
C ASP A 452 13.33 -15.53 -22.78
N GLN A 453 13.48 -15.93 -21.51
CA GLN A 453 14.13 -15.12 -20.47
C GLN A 453 15.66 -14.97 -20.67
N ASP A 454 16.25 -15.77 -21.56
CA ASP A 454 17.68 -15.75 -21.89
C ASP A 454 18.01 -14.84 -23.09
N VAL A 455 16.99 -14.22 -23.71
CA VAL A 455 17.14 -13.30 -24.83
C VAL A 455 17.12 -11.85 -24.35
N SER A 456 18.12 -11.10 -24.78
CA SER A 456 18.23 -9.64 -24.58
C SER A 456 18.36 -8.94 -25.94
N TYR A 457 18.13 -7.64 -25.96
CA TYR A 457 18.15 -6.83 -27.16
C TYR A 457 19.20 -5.71 -27.07
N VAL A 458 19.89 -5.47 -28.18
CA VAL A 458 20.75 -4.29 -28.37
C VAL A 458 20.14 -3.41 -29.44
N VAL A 459 20.02 -2.11 -29.14
CA VAL A 459 19.49 -1.10 -30.05
C VAL A 459 20.63 -0.22 -30.53
N VAL A 460 20.81 -0.17 -31.85
CA VAL A 460 21.88 0.59 -32.51
C VAL A 460 21.27 1.61 -33.45
N ARG A 461 21.81 2.82 -33.45
CA ARG A 461 21.51 3.87 -34.44
C ARG A 461 22.72 4.10 -35.34
N SER A 462 22.47 4.31 -36.62
CA SER A 462 23.47 4.63 -37.63
C SER A 462 22.96 5.72 -38.57
N ASP A 463 23.85 6.57 -39.05
CA ASP A 463 23.63 7.59 -40.08
C ASP A 463 24.11 7.15 -41.47
N SER A 464 24.85 6.04 -41.57
CA SER A 464 25.49 5.58 -42.81
C SER A 464 24.86 4.31 -43.41
N GLY A 465 23.69 3.87 -42.91
CA GLY A 465 22.98 2.67 -43.36
C GLY A 465 22.72 1.65 -42.24
N ALA A 466 22.16 0.49 -42.60
CA ALA A 466 21.81 -0.56 -41.64
C ALA A 466 23.07 -1.11 -40.92
N PRO A 467 23.13 -1.05 -39.58
CA PRO A 467 24.18 -1.68 -38.79
C PRO A 467 24.40 -3.15 -39.15
N ALA A 468 25.65 -3.56 -39.39
CA ALA A 468 25.99 -4.95 -39.72
C ALA A 468 26.02 -5.87 -38.49
N ASN A 469 26.23 -5.33 -37.29
CA ASN A 469 26.28 -6.07 -36.02
C ASN A 469 25.98 -5.13 -34.84
N PRO A 470 25.75 -5.66 -33.61
CA PRO A 470 25.38 -4.85 -32.44
C PRO A 470 26.39 -3.77 -32.02
N LYS A 471 27.63 -3.80 -32.54
CA LYS A 471 28.69 -2.83 -32.26
C LYS A 471 28.93 -1.84 -33.41
N ALA A 472 28.22 -2.00 -34.53
CA ALA A 472 28.39 -1.18 -35.73
C ALA A 472 27.44 0.03 -35.72
N GLY A 473 27.76 1.04 -34.93
CA GLY A 473 26.99 2.29 -34.82
C GLY A 473 26.95 2.83 -33.40
N PHE A 474 26.08 3.81 -33.15
CA PHE A 474 25.82 4.34 -31.81
C PHE A 474 24.86 3.43 -31.05
N GLN A 475 25.30 2.82 -29.95
CA GLN A 475 24.44 1.99 -29.11
C GLN A 475 23.51 2.87 -28.28
N VAL A 476 22.23 2.93 -28.67
CA VAL A 476 21.17 3.61 -27.92
C VAL A 476 20.91 2.86 -26.61
N VAL A 477 20.82 1.53 -26.71
CA VAL A 477 20.67 0.64 -25.55
C VAL A 477 21.63 -0.54 -25.72
N PRO A 478 22.61 -0.71 -24.81
CA PRO A 478 23.64 -1.75 -24.93
C PRO A 478 23.15 -3.15 -24.53
N SER A 479 22.05 -3.26 -23.78
CA SER A 479 21.36 -4.53 -23.47
C SER A 479 20.03 -4.22 -22.76
N THR A 480 18.93 -4.85 -23.17
CA THR A 480 17.64 -4.78 -22.48
C THR A 480 16.84 -6.06 -22.67
N THR A 481 16.05 -6.46 -21.69
CA THR A 481 15.04 -7.53 -21.84
C THR A 481 13.68 -6.99 -22.27
N GLU A 482 13.50 -5.67 -22.18
CA GLU A 482 12.28 -4.99 -22.65
C GLU A 482 12.19 -5.02 -24.17
N GLN A 483 10.96 -4.98 -24.68
CA GLN A 483 10.69 -4.90 -26.14
C GLN A 483 10.43 -3.46 -26.61
N GLU A 484 10.92 -2.50 -25.81
CA GLU A 484 10.89 -1.08 -26.07
C GLU A 484 12.20 -0.42 -25.65
N ALA A 485 12.53 0.70 -26.29
CA ALA A 485 13.69 1.52 -25.97
C ALA A 485 13.38 2.99 -26.27
N PHE A 486 14.18 3.87 -25.68
CA PHE A 486 14.07 5.31 -25.89
C PHE A 486 15.44 5.90 -26.23
N ASP A 487 15.52 6.58 -27.38
CA ASP A 487 16.66 7.40 -27.75
C ASP A 487 16.40 8.85 -27.33
N SER A 488 17.09 9.31 -26.29
CA SER A 488 16.95 10.67 -25.76
C SER A 488 17.71 11.73 -26.56
N ASP A 489 18.57 11.34 -27.50
CA ASP A 489 19.40 12.26 -28.26
C ASP A 489 19.39 11.92 -29.76
N PRO A 490 18.21 11.88 -30.41
CA PRO A 490 18.09 11.55 -31.83
C PRO A 490 18.80 12.57 -32.73
N LEU A 491 19.29 12.13 -33.89
CA LEU A 491 19.81 13.06 -34.89
C LEU A 491 18.65 13.88 -35.50
N ILE A 492 18.66 15.19 -35.24
CA ILE A 492 17.65 16.12 -35.75
C ILE A 492 18.00 16.54 -37.18
N ALA A 493 16.97 16.60 -38.04
CA ALA A 493 17.10 16.98 -39.46
C ALA A 493 18.04 16.08 -40.28
N GLN A 494 18.22 14.84 -39.84
CA GLN A 494 19.00 13.81 -40.52
C GLN A 494 18.23 12.50 -40.52
N GLN A 495 18.39 11.70 -41.58
CA GLN A 495 17.78 10.38 -41.64
C GLN A 495 18.61 9.39 -40.80
N SER A 496 18.01 8.84 -39.76
CA SER A 496 18.65 7.82 -38.91
C SER A 496 18.10 6.43 -39.24
N VAL A 497 18.98 5.43 -39.20
CA VAL A 497 18.64 4.01 -39.29
C VAL A 497 18.78 3.38 -37.91
N TYR A 498 17.70 2.84 -37.37
CA TYR A 498 17.72 2.09 -36.12
C TYR A 498 17.65 0.60 -36.42
N ALA A 499 18.49 -0.17 -35.73
CA ALA A 499 18.55 -1.61 -35.79
C ALA A 499 18.42 -2.22 -34.39
N VAL A 500 17.61 -3.27 -34.25
CA VAL A 500 17.48 -4.05 -33.02
C VAL A 500 17.96 -5.47 -33.27
N PHE A 501 18.95 -5.90 -32.49
CA PHE A 501 19.49 -7.25 -32.50
C PHE A 501 19.02 -8.00 -31.27
N ALA A 502 18.73 -9.29 -31.39
CA ALA A 502 18.49 -10.18 -30.25
C ALA A 502 19.77 -10.98 -29.94
N LEU A 503 20.11 -11.12 -28.66
CA LEU A 503 21.34 -11.75 -28.17
C LEU A 503 21.03 -12.79 -27.10
N ARG A 504 21.84 -13.85 -27.07
CA ARG A 504 21.91 -14.86 -26.00
C ARG A 504 23.26 -14.75 -25.28
N GLN A 505 23.33 -15.21 -24.02
CA GLN A 505 24.48 -15.04 -23.11
C GLN A 505 25.86 -15.46 -23.66
N GLU A 506 25.92 -16.28 -24.72
CA GLU A 506 27.17 -16.75 -25.36
C GLU A 506 27.59 -15.95 -26.62
N GLY A 507 26.97 -14.79 -26.89
CA GLY A 507 27.44 -13.85 -27.92
C GLY A 507 26.94 -14.10 -29.35
N ALA A 508 26.09 -15.11 -29.56
CA ALA A 508 25.33 -15.26 -30.80
C ALA A 508 24.24 -14.18 -30.88
N TYR A 509 24.16 -13.50 -32.03
CA TYR A 509 23.17 -12.45 -32.28
C TYR A 509 22.35 -12.75 -33.53
N SER A 510 21.09 -12.32 -33.52
CA SER A 510 20.18 -12.47 -34.65
C SER A 510 20.49 -11.50 -35.78
N THR A 511 19.80 -11.65 -36.92
CA THR A 511 19.74 -10.57 -37.92
C THR A 511 18.89 -9.40 -37.36
N PRO A 512 19.22 -8.15 -37.71
CA PRO A 512 18.55 -7.01 -37.11
C PRO A 512 17.16 -6.76 -37.69
N ALA A 513 16.22 -6.31 -36.85
CA ALA A 513 15.06 -5.55 -37.32
C ALA A 513 15.52 -4.12 -37.61
N VAL A 514 15.24 -3.60 -38.81
CA VAL A 514 15.71 -2.27 -39.23
C VAL A 514 14.51 -1.38 -39.57
N SER A 515 14.57 -0.12 -39.14
CA SER A 515 13.61 0.92 -39.50
C SER A 515 14.32 2.27 -39.56
N THR A 516 13.76 3.21 -40.33
CA THR A 516 14.36 4.54 -40.53
C THR A 516 13.42 5.64 -40.06
N LEU A 517 13.97 6.68 -39.43
CA LEU A 517 13.20 7.85 -39.01
C LEU A 517 14.02 9.12 -39.23
N THR A 518 13.36 10.17 -39.71
CA THR A 518 13.90 11.54 -39.73
C THR A 518 13.18 12.33 -38.65
N VAL A 519 13.92 12.85 -37.67
CA VAL A 519 13.35 13.59 -36.56
C VAL A 519 13.29 15.08 -36.88
N LEU A 520 12.07 15.62 -36.95
CA LEU A 520 11.77 17.03 -37.25
C LEU A 520 10.93 17.64 -36.13
N PRO A 521 11.55 18.07 -35.01
CA PRO A 521 10.83 18.58 -33.85
C PRO A 521 9.94 19.78 -34.20
N PRO A 522 8.66 19.80 -33.77
CA PRO A 522 7.82 20.99 -33.89
C PRO A 522 8.31 22.10 -32.95
N PRO A 523 7.89 23.36 -33.15
CA PRO A 523 8.14 24.44 -32.19
C PRO A 523 7.56 24.09 -30.81
N THR A 524 8.32 24.38 -29.75
CA THR A 524 7.95 24.11 -28.35
C THR A 524 7.89 25.41 -27.55
N ASP A 525 7.46 25.33 -26.28
CA ASP A 525 7.39 26.47 -25.35
C ASP A 525 6.66 27.69 -25.94
N ILE A 526 5.54 27.42 -26.63
CA ILE A 526 4.80 28.44 -27.35
C ILE A 526 4.00 29.27 -26.36
N ASN A 527 4.17 30.58 -26.43
CA ASN A 527 3.37 31.54 -25.67
C ASN A 527 3.02 32.76 -26.53
N ALA A 528 2.05 33.55 -26.08
CA ALA A 528 1.60 34.73 -26.79
C ALA A 528 1.37 35.90 -25.83
N ALA A 529 1.84 37.08 -26.22
CA ALA A 529 1.47 38.35 -25.62
C ALA A 529 0.46 39.04 -26.54
N VAL A 530 -0.76 39.27 -26.04
CA VAL A 530 -1.86 39.85 -26.81
C VAL A 530 -2.09 41.32 -26.41
N THR A 531 -2.41 42.14 -27.40
CA THR A 531 -2.86 43.53 -27.24
C THR A 531 -4.32 43.63 -27.72
N ASN A 532 -4.82 44.84 -27.96
CA ASN A 532 -6.16 45.06 -28.48
C ASN A 532 -6.31 44.71 -29.98
N THR A 533 -5.21 44.70 -30.73
CA THR A 533 -5.20 44.55 -32.20
C THR A 533 -4.11 43.62 -32.73
N ASP A 534 -3.10 43.30 -31.91
CA ASP A 534 -1.96 42.46 -32.32
C ASP A 534 -1.67 41.36 -31.28
N ALA A 535 -1.05 40.27 -31.73
CA ALA A 535 -0.49 39.24 -30.86
C ALA A 535 0.97 38.97 -31.22
N THR A 536 1.88 39.05 -30.25
CA THR A 536 3.25 38.58 -30.42
C THR A 536 3.38 37.17 -29.89
N VAL A 537 3.70 36.21 -30.76
CA VAL A 537 3.87 34.81 -30.40
C VAL A 537 5.35 34.47 -30.34
N PHE A 538 5.74 33.72 -29.32
CA PHE A 538 7.11 33.29 -29.07
C PHE A 538 7.16 31.76 -29.00
N TRP A 539 8.30 31.19 -29.36
CA TRP A 539 8.53 29.74 -29.32
C TRP A 539 10.01 29.42 -29.19
N GLN A 540 10.30 28.17 -28.85
CA GLN A 540 11.59 27.53 -28.98
C GLN A 540 11.58 26.57 -30.17
N VAL A 541 12.75 26.39 -30.80
CA VAL A 541 12.91 25.45 -31.92
C VAL A 541 14.31 24.86 -31.90
N ALA A 542 14.48 23.65 -32.44
CA ALA A 542 15.78 23.01 -32.55
C ALA A 542 16.74 23.87 -33.39
N LYS A 543 18.04 23.85 -33.03
CA LYS A 543 19.08 24.67 -33.69
C LYS A 543 19.24 24.39 -35.18
N GLN A 544 18.85 23.18 -35.62
CA GLN A 544 18.90 22.72 -37.00
C GLN A 544 17.73 23.26 -37.85
N ALA A 545 16.72 23.88 -37.24
CA ALA A 545 15.62 24.50 -37.98
C ALA A 545 16.09 25.79 -38.67
N ALA A 546 15.72 25.94 -39.94
CA ALA A 546 15.95 27.15 -40.72
C ALA A 546 15.06 28.33 -40.29
N GLY A 547 13.90 28.03 -39.68
CA GLY A 547 12.96 29.02 -39.17
C GLY A 547 11.59 28.41 -38.90
N VAL A 548 10.65 29.22 -38.42
CA VAL A 548 9.27 28.82 -38.15
C VAL A 548 8.33 29.74 -38.90
N SER A 549 7.39 29.15 -39.66
CA SER A 549 6.28 29.87 -40.30
C SER A 549 5.01 29.74 -39.46
N ALA A 550 4.13 30.73 -39.51
CA ALA A 550 2.82 30.70 -38.89
C ALA A 550 1.71 30.76 -39.95
N GLU A 551 0.58 30.11 -39.64
CA GLU A 551 -0.69 30.32 -40.33
C GLU A 551 -1.74 30.68 -39.27
N VAL A 552 -2.38 31.83 -39.43
CA VAL A 552 -3.48 32.27 -38.56
C VAL A 552 -4.78 31.76 -39.16
N VAL A 553 -5.53 31.00 -38.38
CA VAL A 553 -6.91 30.61 -38.69
C VAL A 553 -7.83 31.65 -38.07
N GLU A 554 -8.52 32.39 -38.94
CA GLU A 554 -9.49 33.45 -38.61
C GLU A 554 -10.82 32.83 -38.14
N ALA A 555 -11.69 33.60 -37.47
CA ALA A 555 -12.95 33.05 -36.94
C ALA A 555 -13.95 32.62 -38.04
N ASP A 556 -13.82 33.16 -39.25
CA ASP A 556 -14.59 32.72 -40.43
C ASP A 556 -14.00 31.46 -41.11
N GLY A 557 -12.92 30.90 -40.55
CA GLY A 557 -12.20 29.74 -41.07
C GLY A 557 -11.19 30.05 -42.18
N SER A 558 -11.08 31.32 -42.61
CA SER A 558 -10.05 31.74 -43.56
C SER A 558 -8.66 31.70 -42.92
N ARG A 559 -7.61 31.70 -43.76
CA ARG A 559 -6.24 31.49 -43.32
C ARG A 559 -5.27 32.53 -43.86
N ARG A 560 -4.47 33.12 -42.98
CA ARG A 560 -3.43 34.11 -43.30
C ARG A 560 -2.05 33.54 -43.00
N LYS A 561 -1.17 33.48 -44.00
CA LYS A 561 0.17 32.88 -43.87
C LYS A 561 1.24 33.93 -43.62
N PHE A 562 2.17 33.58 -42.75
CA PHE A 562 3.34 34.39 -42.42
C PHE A 562 4.62 33.63 -42.78
N PRO A 563 5.62 34.32 -43.36
CA PRO A 563 6.86 33.68 -43.79
C PRO A 563 7.66 33.12 -42.61
N ALA A 564 8.56 32.19 -42.91
CA ALA A 564 9.42 31.61 -41.88
C ALA A 564 10.38 32.65 -41.30
N THR A 565 10.55 32.66 -39.97
CA THR A 565 11.49 33.52 -39.25
C THR A 565 12.37 32.70 -38.30
N SER A 566 13.63 33.11 -38.15
CA SER A 566 14.61 32.52 -37.22
C SER A 566 14.65 33.20 -35.86
N GLN A 567 13.88 34.27 -35.64
CA GLN A 567 13.97 35.11 -34.43
C GLN A 567 13.30 34.52 -33.17
N GLY A 568 12.69 33.33 -33.25
CA GLY A 568 11.95 32.74 -32.12
C GLY A 568 10.68 33.49 -31.71
N ARG A 569 10.25 34.47 -32.53
CA ARG A 569 9.05 35.27 -32.32
C ARG A 569 8.45 35.77 -33.63
N MET A 570 7.16 36.06 -33.62
CA MET A 570 6.44 36.69 -34.73
C MET A 570 5.28 37.53 -34.21
N VAL A 571 5.10 38.71 -34.81
CA VAL A 571 3.96 39.59 -34.56
C VAL A 571 2.89 39.28 -35.58
N ILE A 572 1.66 39.07 -35.09
CA ILE A 572 0.46 38.91 -35.88
C ILE A 572 -0.38 40.18 -35.67
N ASP A 573 -0.60 40.91 -36.75
CA ASP A 573 -1.33 42.17 -36.74
C ASP A 573 -2.77 42.06 -37.26
N ASN A 574 -3.53 43.14 -37.11
CA ASN A 574 -4.90 43.27 -37.62
C ASN A 574 -5.86 42.19 -37.08
N LEU A 575 -5.74 41.90 -35.80
CA LEU A 575 -6.66 41.04 -35.05
C LEU A 575 -7.80 41.90 -34.47
N LYS A 576 -9.01 41.32 -34.41
CA LYS A 576 -10.18 41.99 -33.85
C LYS A 576 -10.29 41.72 -32.36
N LEU A 577 -10.57 42.78 -31.59
CA LEU A 577 -10.80 42.73 -30.16
C LEU A 577 -11.89 41.71 -29.80
N GLY A 578 -11.56 40.76 -28.91
CA GLY A 578 -12.48 39.72 -28.44
C GLY A 578 -12.68 38.53 -29.38
N GLU A 579 -12.13 38.55 -30.60
CA GLU A 579 -12.23 37.44 -31.56
C GLU A 579 -11.14 36.39 -31.31
N LYS A 580 -11.48 35.10 -31.39
CA LYS A 580 -10.54 33.99 -31.15
C LYS A 580 -9.87 33.58 -32.45
N TYR A 581 -8.54 33.52 -32.43
CA TYR A 581 -7.69 33.07 -33.54
C TYR A 581 -6.89 31.85 -33.11
N THR A 582 -6.66 30.91 -34.04
CA THR A 582 -5.74 29.78 -33.81
C THR A 582 -4.52 29.95 -34.70
N LEU A 583 -3.34 30.04 -34.09
CA LEU A 583 -2.08 30.05 -34.83
C LEU A 583 -1.55 28.63 -34.96
N VAL A 584 -1.18 28.27 -36.19
CA VAL A 584 -0.56 27.01 -36.55
C VAL A 584 0.89 27.27 -36.93
N LEU A 585 1.82 26.82 -36.09
CA LEU A 585 3.26 26.97 -36.26
C LEU A 585 3.88 25.70 -36.85
N LYS A 586 4.78 25.86 -37.82
CA LYS A 586 5.59 24.77 -38.39
C LYS A 586 7.05 25.18 -38.49
N ALA A 587 7.94 24.32 -38.00
CA ALA A 587 9.37 24.48 -38.17
C ALA A 587 9.81 23.96 -39.55
N HIS A 588 10.70 24.70 -40.19
CA HIS A 588 11.29 24.37 -41.48
C HIS A 588 12.69 23.79 -41.25
N TYR A 589 12.96 22.64 -41.84
CA TYR A 589 14.25 21.95 -41.76
C TYR A 589 14.76 21.66 -43.16
N ILE A 590 16.08 21.55 -43.32
CA ILE A 590 16.71 21.11 -44.57
C ILE A 590 17.27 19.71 -44.32
N VAL A 591 16.72 18.71 -45.01
CA VAL A 591 17.14 17.31 -44.93
C VAL A 591 17.58 16.88 -46.31
N ASN A 592 18.82 16.41 -46.46
CA ASN A 592 19.39 15.99 -47.75
C ASN A 592 19.22 17.05 -48.87
N GLY A 593 19.35 18.33 -48.51
CA GLY A 593 19.18 19.47 -49.44
C GLY A 593 17.73 19.83 -49.78
N GLN A 594 16.74 19.15 -49.21
CA GLN A 594 15.31 19.42 -49.43
C GLN A 594 14.64 20.03 -48.21
N SER A 595 13.75 21.00 -48.45
CA SER A 595 12.95 21.62 -47.40
C SER A 595 11.88 20.64 -46.89
N ASN A 596 11.85 20.42 -45.59
CA ASN A 596 10.89 19.58 -44.89
C ASN A 596 10.24 20.37 -43.74
N LEU A 597 8.99 20.03 -43.40
CA LEU A 597 8.24 20.66 -42.34
C LEU A 597 8.09 19.72 -41.15
N SER A 598 8.13 20.26 -39.94
CA SER A 598 7.71 19.54 -38.74
C SER A 598 6.21 19.26 -38.73
N GLU A 599 5.77 18.47 -37.75
CA GLU A 599 4.38 18.50 -37.30
C GLU A 599 3.96 19.91 -36.85
N THR A 600 2.65 20.15 -36.80
CA THR A 600 2.09 21.44 -36.39
C THR A 600 2.06 21.58 -34.88
N ALA A 601 2.45 22.75 -34.38
CA ALA A 601 2.14 23.17 -33.03
C ALA A 601 1.15 24.33 -33.06
N THR A 602 0.21 24.39 -32.12
CA THR A 602 -0.90 25.37 -32.15
C THR A 602 -1.01 26.17 -30.87
N ILE A 603 -1.37 27.45 -30.99
CA ILE A 603 -1.74 28.30 -29.86
C ILE A 603 -2.97 29.14 -30.22
N ASP A 604 -3.90 29.25 -29.29
CA ASP A 604 -5.04 30.15 -29.43
C ASP A 604 -4.71 31.53 -28.87
N VAL A 605 -5.06 32.57 -29.61
CA VAL A 605 -4.92 33.96 -29.18
C VAL A 605 -6.24 34.69 -29.33
N THR A 606 -6.57 35.52 -28.35
CA THR A 606 -7.73 36.40 -28.39
C THR A 606 -7.23 37.78 -28.00
N PRO A 607 -7.26 38.79 -28.90
CA PRO A 607 -6.90 40.15 -28.55
C PRO A 607 -7.82 40.66 -27.43
N ARG A 608 -7.22 41.29 -26.41
CA ARG A 608 -7.93 41.79 -25.22
C ARG A 608 -7.64 43.27 -25.01
N GLY A 609 -8.60 43.97 -24.42
CA GLY A 609 -8.42 45.36 -24.00
C GLY A 609 -7.61 45.45 -22.70
N THR A 610 -7.65 46.61 -22.04
CA THR A 610 -7.18 46.69 -20.65
C THR A 610 -8.27 46.16 -19.73
N VAL A 611 -7.95 45.21 -18.86
CA VAL A 611 -8.86 44.76 -17.81
C VAL A 611 -9.24 45.93 -16.90
N GLN A 612 -10.54 46.10 -16.60
CA GLN A 612 -11.04 47.19 -15.77
C GLN A 612 -12.16 46.71 -14.85
N ALA A 613 -12.29 47.37 -13.70
CA ALA A 613 -13.41 47.17 -12.78
C ALA A 613 -14.71 47.75 -13.35
N VAL A 614 -15.79 46.97 -13.34
CA VAL A 614 -17.14 47.45 -13.65
C VAL A 614 -17.61 48.42 -12.57
N ARG A 615 -17.97 49.65 -12.93
CA ARG A 615 -18.32 50.71 -11.94
C ARG A 615 -19.81 51.09 -11.92
N ASP A 616 -20.54 50.70 -12.94
CA ASP A 616 -21.89 51.14 -13.27
C ASP A 616 -22.95 50.05 -13.07
N LEU A 617 -22.70 49.10 -12.14
CA LEU A 617 -23.69 48.09 -11.79
C LEU A 617 -24.99 48.74 -11.32
N CYS A 618 -26.10 48.36 -11.94
CA CYS A 618 -27.44 48.81 -11.61
C CYS A 618 -28.36 47.61 -11.37
N LEU A 619 -29.27 47.71 -10.39
CA LEU A 619 -30.26 46.67 -10.08
C LEU A 619 -31.68 47.21 -10.31
N ALA A 620 -32.54 46.38 -10.92
CA ALA A 620 -33.97 46.66 -11.06
C ALA A 620 -34.80 45.43 -10.70
N ASN A 621 -35.94 45.63 -10.04
CA ASN A 621 -36.88 44.54 -9.78
C ASN A 621 -37.58 44.12 -11.08
N VAL A 622 -37.70 42.81 -11.30
CA VAL A 622 -38.37 42.23 -12.47
C VAL A 622 -39.25 41.05 -12.05
N THR A 623 -40.23 40.73 -12.88
CA THR A 623 -41.01 39.49 -12.75
C THR A 623 -40.39 38.43 -13.66
N MET A 624 -39.97 37.31 -13.07
CA MET A 624 -39.39 36.18 -13.81
C MET A 624 -40.47 35.46 -14.65
N PRO A 625 -40.12 34.68 -15.68
CA PRO A 625 -41.10 34.00 -16.54
C PRO A 625 -42.11 33.10 -15.82
N ASN A 626 -41.78 32.62 -14.61
CA ASN A 626 -42.66 31.82 -13.76
C ASN A 626 -43.51 32.64 -12.77
N GLY A 627 -43.57 33.97 -12.95
CA GLY A 627 -44.33 34.89 -12.09
C GLY A 627 -43.68 35.21 -10.74
N LYS A 628 -42.51 34.64 -10.42
CA LYS A 628 -41.80 34.94 -9.17
C LYS A 628 -41.02 36.26 -9.26
N ALA A 629 -40.78 36.89 -8.11
CA ALA A 629 -39.92 38.06 -8.01
C ALA A 629 -38.47 37.72 -8.42
N GLY A 630 -37.87 38.59 -9.21
CA GLY A 630 -36.48 38.52 -9.65
C GLY A 630 -35.83 39.89 -9.66
N VAL A 631 -34.53 39.89 -9.90
CA VAL A 631 -33.69 41.08 -10.02
C VAL A 631 -32.97 41.02 -11.36
N ARG A 632 -33.01 42.13 -12.09
CA ARG A 632 -32.20 42.37 -13.28
C ARG A 632 -31.01 43.22 -12.88
N ALA A 633 -29.82 42.66 -13.00
CA ALA A 633 -28.58 43.42 -12.94
C ALA A 633 -28.18 43.86 -14.35
N LYS A 634 -27.65 45.08 -14.47
CA LYS A 634 -27.08 45.63 -15.71
C LYS A 634 -25.74 46.29 -15.42
N TRP A 635 -24.79 46.15 -16.34
CA TRP A 635 -23.46 46.77 -16.27
C TRP A 635 -22.83 46.93 -17.65
N SER A 636 -21.80 47.78 -17.79
CA SER A 636 -21.04 47.90 -19.04
C SER A 636 -20.14 46.69 -19.29
N GLU A 637 -20.08 46.21 -20.54
CA GLU A 637 -19.16 45.15 -20.96
C GLU A 637 -17.69 45.59 -20.78
N VAL A 638 -16.82 44.65 -20.39
CA VAL A 638 -15.36 44.83 -20.44
C VAL A 638 -14.82 44.04 -21.64
N PRO A 639 -14.48 44.69 -22.77
CA PRO A 639 -14.14 44.00 -24.01
C PRO A 639 -12.99 43.00 -23.86
N GLY A 640 -13.23 41.74 -24.27
CA GLY A 640 -12.25 40.66 -24.19
C GLY A 640 -12.11 40.00 -22.81
N TYR A 641 -12.95 40.38 -21.84
CA TYR A 641 -12.96 39.81 -20.49
C TYR A 641 -14.37 39.35 -20.08
N THR A 642 -14.43 38.25 -19.35
CA THR A 642 -15.70 37.76 -18.78
C THR A 642 -15.97 38.45 -17.45
N THR A 643 -17.17 39.02 -17.31
CA THR A 643 -17.63 39.56 -16.03
C THR A 643 -18.77 38.70 -15.49
N ASP A 644 -18.64 38.22 -14.26
CA ASP A 644 -19.68 37.47 -13.54
C ASP A 644 -20.18 38.25 -12.32
N LEU A 645 -21.38 37.95 -11.84
CA LEU A 645 -21.87 38.48 -10.56
C LEU A 645 -21.63 37.51 -9.41
N TRP A 646 -21.15 38.05 -8.29
CA TRP A 646 -20.89 37.29 -7.06
C TRP A 646 -21.60 37.91 -5.87
N ALA A 647 -22.19 37.07 -5.03
CA ALA A 647 -22.89 37.43 -3.81
C ALA A 647 -22.01 37.16 -2.59
N PHE A 648 -21.68 38.22 -1.87
CA PHE A 648 -20.87 38.21 -0.66
C PHE A 648 -21.75 38.37 0.59
N PRO A 649 -21.32 37.85 1.75
CA PRO A 649 -21.82 38.30 3.05
C PRO A 649 -21.83 39.84 3.15
N ILE A 650 -22.85 40.42 3.78
CA ILE A 650 -23.06 41.88 3.84
C ILE A 650 -21.92 42.63 4.57
N ASP A 651 -21.21 41.94 5.46
CA ASP A 651 -20.06 42.42 6.24
C ASP A 651 -18.72 42.27 5.51
N SER A 652 -18.73 41.81 4.25
CA SER A 652 -17.51 41.67 3.45
C SER A 652 -16.84 43.01 3.16
N THR A 653 -15.51 43.05 3.25
CA THR A 653 -14.70 44.28 3.11
C THR A 653 -14.22 44.56 1.68
N VAL A 654 -14.84 43.93 0.68
CA VAL A 654 -14.45 44.03 -0.74
C VAL A 654 -14.66 45.45 -1.26
N LYS A 655 -13.63 46.03 -1.89
CA LYS A 655 -13.67 47.35 -2.52
C LYS A 655 -13.49 47.27 -4.02
N VAL A 656 -13.96 48.32 -4.71
CA VAL A 656 -13.75 48.47 -6.16
C VAL A 656 -12.26 48.52 -6.47
N GLY A 657 -11.82 47.68 -7.41
CA GLY A 657 -10.42 47.53 -7.81
C GLY A 657 -9.67 46.43 -7.06
N ASP A 658 -10.24 45.80 -6.03
CA ASP A 658 -9.59 44.69 -5.34
C ASP A 658 -9.35 43.50 -6.29
N LEU A 659 -8.15 42.92 -6.22
CA LEU A 659 -7.84 41.65 -6.87
C LEU A 659 -8.31 40.48 -5.99
N LEU A 660 -9.12 39.60 -6.59
CA LEU A 660 -9.73 38.45 -5.94
C LEU A 660 -9.41 37.17 -6.72
N SER A 661 -8.64 36.27 -6.09
CA SER A 661 -8.44 34.91 -6.58
C SER A 661 -9.60 33.99 -6.15
N VAL A 662 -9.72 32.82 -6.78
CA VAL A 662 -10.71 31.80 -6.41
C VAL A 662 -10.62 31.43 -4.92
N ASP A 663 -9.40 31.20 -4.40
CA ASP A 663 -9.17 30.90 -2.98
C ASP A 663 -9.64 32.02 -2.05
N LYS A 664 -9.52 33.29 -2.48
CA LYS A 664 -9.96 34.44 -1.68
C LYS A 664 -11.48 34.55 -1.69
N LEU A 665 -12.14 34.21 -2.80
CA LEU A 665 -13.61 34.16 -2.88
C LEU A 665 -14.18 33.09 -1.94
N ASP A 666 -13.56 31.90 -1.88
CA ASP A 666 -13.97 30.83 -0.97
C ASP A 666 -13.81 31.23 0.50
N LYS A 667 -12.68 31.86 0.85
CA LYS A 667 -12.44 32.38 2.21
C LYS A 667 -13.44 33.47 2.61
N LEU A 668 -13.89 34.27 1.66
CA LEU A 668 -14.93 35.29 1.87
C LEU A 668 -16.35 34.69 1.81
N THR A 669 -16.49 33.37 1.65
CA THR A 669 -17.79 32.67 1.47
C THR A 669 -18.65 33.29 0.36
N ALA A 670 -18.00 33.85 -0.65
CA ALA A 670 -18.66 34.44 -1.80
C ALA A 670 -19.27 33.33 -2.67
N LYS A 671 -20.45 33.59 -3.24
CA LYS A 671 -21.12 32.64 -4.14
C LYS A 671 -21.39 33.29 -5.47
N ARG A 672 -21.01 32.62 -6.57
CA ARG A 672 -21.38 33.06 -7.91
C ARG A 672 -22.91 33.06 -8.05
N VAL A 673 -23.45 34.17 -8.54
CA VAL A 673 -24.87 34.28 -8.87
C VAL A 673 -25.13 33.50 -10.16
N VAL A 674 -26.12 32.63 -10.13
CA VAL A 674 -26.47 31.79 -11.27
C VAL A 674 -27.50 32.51 -12.13
N GLY A 675 -27.14 32.75 -13.38
CA GLY A 675 -28.00 33.31 -14.41
C GLY A 675 -27.31 33.26 -15.77
N SER A 676 -28.05 33.56 -16.83
CA SER A 676 -27.47 33.73 -18.17
C SER A 676 -27.23 35.21 -18.41
N ILE A 677 -25.99 35.58 -18.70
CA ILE A 677 -25.65 36.93 -19.12
C ILE A 677 -26.14 37.13 -20.55
N ARG A 678 -26.85 38.22 -20.77
CA ARG A 678 -27.31 38.66 -22.08
C ARG A 678 -26.55 39.92 -22.44
N ASN A 679 -26.02 39.95 -23.67
CA ASN A 679 -25.32 41.10 -24.21
C ASN A 679 -26.27 41.89 -25.11
N ASP A 680 -26.28 43.20 -24.92
CA ASP A 680 -27.00 44.17 -25.74
C ASP A 680 -26.06 45.34 -26.04
N GLY A 681 -25.35 45.25 -27.16
CA GLY A 681 -24.26 46.18 -27.49
C GLY A 681 -23.19 46.21 -26.40
N ALA A 682 -22.87 47.40 -25.90
CA ALA A 682 -21.87 47.60 -24.84
C ALA A 682 -22.41 47.34 -23.41
N THR A 683 -23.64 46.84 -23.27
CA THR A 683 -24.26 46.56 -21.97
C THR A 683 -24.50 45.07 -21.79
N GLN A 684 -24.12 44.55 -20.63
CA GLN A 684 -24.45 43.20 -20.18
C GLN A 684 -25.56 43.25 -19.14
N SER A 685 -26.41 42.23 -19.15
CA SER A 685 -27.47 42.08 -18.17
C SER A 685 -27.64 40.64 -17.72
N MET A 686 -28.03 40.44 -16.47
CA MET A 686 -28.38 39.14 -15.92
C MET A 686 -29.67 39.25 -15.10
N ASP A 687 -30.62 38.38 -15.40
CA ASP A 687 -31.83 38.18 -14.59
C ASP A 687 -31.61 36.99 -13.67
N PHE A 688 -31.83 37.18 -12.37
CA PHE A 688 -31.74 36.12 -11.36
C PHE A 688 -32.88 36.25 -10.36
N TYR A 689 -33.20 35.15 -9.67
CA TYR A 689 -34.23 35.18 -8.62
C TYR A 689 -33.79 36.03 -7.45
N GLU A 690 -34.74 36.74 -6.83
CA GLU A 690 -34.48 37.52 -5.62
C GLU A 690 -33.77 36.66 -4.55
N LEU A 691 -32.71 37.21 -3.94
CA LEU A 691 -31.90 36.49 -2.97
C LEU A 691 -32.67 36.32 -1.66
N ARG A 692 -32.56 35.13 -1.06
CA ARG A 692 -33.26 34.78 0.20
C ARG A 692 -32.76 35.56 1.42
N ASP A 693 -31.49 35.95 1.38
CA ASP A 693 -30.80 36.72 2.40
C ASP A 693 -30.30 38.03 1.77
N ILE A 694 -30.08 39.05 2.58
CA ILE A 694 -29.42 40.28 2.14
C ILE A 694 -27.94 39.97 1.86
N ARG A 695 -27.48 40.31 0.65
CA ARG A 695 -26.10 40.08 0.18
C ARG A 695 -25.55 41.32 -0.49
N MET A 696 -24.22 41.46 -0.45
CA MET A 696 -23.50 42.40 -1.28
C MET A 696 -23.22 41.75 -2.64
N LEU A 697 -23.79 42.29 -3.72
CA LEU A 697 -23.50 41.87 -5.09
C LEU A 697 -22.32 42.66 -5.64
N VAL A 698 -21.35 41.95 -6.21
CA VAL A 698 -20.14 42.51 -6.80
C VAL A 698 -19.94 41.91 -8.20
N PRO A 699 -19.77 42.73 -9.26
CA PRO A 699 -19.34 42.23 -10.56
C PRO A 699 -17.83 41.98 -10.53
N LEU A 700 -17.41 40.80 -10.95
CA LEU A 700 -16.02 40.36 -11.00
C LEU A 700 -15.59 40.16 -12.46
N THR A 701 -14.63 40.97 -12.91
CA THR A 701 -14.06 40.87 -14.26
C THR A 701 -12.77 40.04 -14.22
N TRP A 702 -12.78 38.88 -14.86
CA TRP A 702 -11.74 37.86 -14.76
C TRP A 702 -10.61 38.06 -15.76
N ASP A 703 -9.36 38.03 -15.27
CA ASP A 703 -8.15 37.88 -16.08
C ASP A 703 -7.34 36.67 -15.58
N GLY A 704 -7.50 35.55 -16.29
CA GLY A 704 -6.91 34.27 -15.86
C GLY A 704 -7.56 33.75 -14.57
N SER A 705 -6.76 33.59 -13.51
CA SER A 705 -7.21 33.06 -12.21
C SER A 705 -7.56 34.14 -11.18
N GLU A 706 -7.40 35.41 -11.53
CA GLU A 706 -7.73 36.55 -10.68
C GLU A 706 -8.84 37.39 -11.32
N ALA A 707 -9.65 38.03 -10.49
CA ALA A 707 -10.68 38.95 -10.94
C ALA A 707 -10.53 40.31 -10.26
N ILE A 708 -10.85 41.37 -11.00
CA ILE A 708 -10.97 42.72 -10.45
C ILE A 708 -12.41 42.94 -9.98
N ALA A 709 -12.57 43.33 -8.71
CA ALA A 709 -13.85 43.65 -8.13
C ALA A 709 -14.39 45.00 -8.64
N GLY A 710 -15.63 45.00 -9.09
CA GLY A 710 -16.38 46.19 -9.46
C GLY A 710 -17.13 46.86 -8.30
N ASN A 711 -17.96 47.84 -8.63
CA ASN A 711 -18.79 48.54 -7.66
C ASN A 711 -19.91 47.63 -7.13
N SER A 712 -20.07 47.62 -5.81
CA SER A 712 -20.99 46.71 -5.15
C SER A 712 -22.34 47.35 -4.85
N LEU A 713 -23.41 46.55 -4.91
CA LEU A 713 -24.76 46.95 -4.52
C LEU A 713 -25.37 45.91 -3.58
N VAL A 714 -26.17 46.34 -2.62
CA VAL A 714 -26.84 45.46 -1.65
C VAL A 714 -28.23 45.09 -2.15
N THR A 715 -28.58 43.81 -2.11
CA THR A 715 -29.91 43.31 -2.47
C THR A 715 -30.26 42.02 -1.74
N GLY A 716 -31.54 41.66 -1.73
CA GLY A 716 -32.06 40.45 -1.10
C GLY A 716 -33.19 40.75 -0.12
N LYS A 717 -33.85 39.68 0.33
CA LYS A 717 -34.99 39.78 1.25
C LYS A 717 -34.53 39.79 2.70
N MET A 718 -34.96 40.80 3.46
CA MET A 718 -34.74 40.83 4.91
C MET A 718 -35.65 39.80 5.59
N PRO A 719 -35.15 38.88 6.42
CA PRO A 719 -35.99 37.86 7.06
C PRO A 719 -36.58 38.35 8.39
N HIS A 720 -37.77 37.86 8.74
CA HIS A 720 -38.44 38.16 10.01
C HIS A 720 -38.39 36.95 10.96
N PRO A 721 -38.32 37.16 12.29
CA PRO A 721 -38.53 36.10 13.27
C PRO A 721 -39.96 35.57 13.13
N ARG A 722 -40.14 34.26 13.28
CA ARG A 722 -41.46 33.60 13.16
C ARG A 722 -41.86 32.99 14.50
N GLU A 723 -43.16 32.80 14.71
CA GLU A 723 -43.70 32.16 15.92
C GLU A 723 -43.13 32.81 17.18
N VAL A 724 -43.19 34.15 17.22
CA VAL A 724 -42.79 34.88 18.42
C VAL A 724 -43.85 34.59 19.48
N GLU A 725 -43.39 34.11 20.64
CA GLU A 725 -44.21 33.76 21.79
C GLU A 725 -43.61 34.39 23.04
N ALA A 726 -44.48 34.78 23.97
CA ALA A 726 -44.10 35.30 25.27
C ALA A 726 -44.93 34.58 26.35
N MET A 727 -44.28 33.87 27.25
CA MET A 727 -44.92 33.05 28.29
C MET A 727 -44.41 33.42 29.68
N ARG A 728 -45.34 33.54 30.64
CA ARG A 728 -45.02 33.85 32.04
C ARG A 728 -44.58 32.57 32.77
N PHE A 729 -43.40 32.59 33.38
CA PHE A 729 -42.87 31.54 34.23
C PHE A 729 -42.47 32.14 35.58
N GLY A 730 -43.38 32.13 36.55
CA GLY A 730 -43.15 32.78 37.84
C GLY A 730 -42.94 34.29 37.67
N SER A 731 -41.81 34.81 38.14
CA SER A 731 -41.42 36.22 38.05
C SER A 731 -40.74 36.61 36.73
N GLU A 732 -40.47 35.67 35.82
CA GLU A 732 -39.84 35.91 34.52
C GLU A 732 -40.79 35.69 33.35
N LEU A 733 -40.69 36.54 32.34
CA LEU A 733 -41.35 36.40 31.05
C LEU A 733 -40.34 35.82 30.07
N LYS A 734 -40.61 34.60 29.60
CA LYS A 734 -39.78 33.93 28.61
C LYS A 734 -40.29 34.24 27.21
N VAL A 735 -39.42 34.80 26.37
CA VAL A 735 -39.70 35.15 24.98
C VAL A 735 -38.94 34.21 24.05
N SER A 736 -39.64 33.58 23.12
CA SER A 736 -39.07 32.64 22.16
C SER A 736 -39.60 32.89 20.74
N TRP A 737 -38.81 32.54 19.74
CA TRP A 737 -39.16 32.57 18.33
C TRP A 737 -38.34 31.56 17.52
N ILE A 738 -38.78 31.27 16.30
CA ILE A 738 -37.97 30.56 15.31
C ILE A 738 -36.99 31.55 14.68
N TRP A 739 -35.69 31.28 14.87
CA TRP A 739 -34.62 32.08 14.28
C TRP A 739 -34.74 32.11 12.75
N PRO A 740 -34.73 33.29 12.11
CA PRO A 740 -34.76 33.38 10.65
C PRO A 740 -33.54 32.70 10.02
N HIS A 741 -33.65 32.32 8.75
CA HIS A 741 -32.51 31.79 8.00
C HIS A 741 -31.44 32.87 7.87
N GLY A 742 -30.19 32.58 8.27
CA GLY A 742 -29.04 33.49 8.25
C GLY A 742 -28.46 33.76 9.64
N ASP A 743 -27.34 34.49 9.69
CA ASP A 743 -26.62 34.82 10.92
C ASP A 743 -26.88 36.26 11.34
N TYR A 744 -28.16 36.57 11.54
CA TYR A 744 -28.61 37.90 11.96
C TYR A 744 -28.67 37.98 13.47
N MET A 745 -28.46 39.17 14.04
CA MET A 745 -28.82 39.43 15.44
C MET A 745 -30.29 39.80 15.58
N MET A 746 -30.83 39.60 16.78
CA MET A 746 -32.19 39.97 17.14
C MET A 746 -32.17 41.05 18.23
N ASP A 747 -33.07 42.02 18.11
CA ASP A 747 -33.37 42.99 19.14
C ASP A 747 -34.69 42.63 19.81
N VAL A 748 -34.69 42.46 21.13
CA VAL A 748 -35.88 42.23 21.94
C VAL A 748 -36.14 43.47 22.76
N THR A 749 -37.27 44.13 22.53
CA THR A 749 -37.72 45.32 23.26
C THR A 749 -38.96 45.00 24.07
N TRP A 750 -39.15 45.62 25.23
CA TRP A 750 -40.38 45.46 26.00
C TRP A 750 -40.78 46.73 26.73
N SER A 751 -42.06 46.83 27.08
CA SER A 751 -42.59 47.86 27.96
C SER A 751 -43.47 47.27 29.06
N SER A 752 -43.51 47.98 30.18
CA SER A 752 -44.18 47.58 31.41
C SER A 752 -45.29 48.56 31.79
N LEU A 753 -46.26 48.10 32.58
CA LEU A 753 -47.40 48.87 33.10
C LEU A 753 -46.96 50.06 33.98
N ASP A 754 -45.80 49.96 34.64
CA ASP A 754 -45.19 51.05 35.42
C ASP A 754 -44.47 52.09 34.54
N GLY A 755 -44.55 51.96 33.21
CA GLY A 755 -43.97 52.88 32.23
C GLY A 755 -42.49 52.60 31.90
N LYS A 756 -41.88 51.57 32.51
CA LYS A 756 -40.49 51.19 32.18
C LYS A 756 -40.41 50.52 30.81
N LYS A 757 -39.31 50.78 30.11
CA LYS A 757 -38.95 50.12 28.85
C LYS A 757 -37.61 49.42 28.99
N GLY A 758 -37.44 48.30 28.30
CA GLY A 758 -36.18 47.58 28.25
C GLY A 758 -35.87 47.07 26.85
N GLN A 759 -34.59 46.74 26.64
CA GLN A 759 -34.07 46.25 25.38
C GLN A 759 -32.95 45.25 25.66
N LYS A 760 -32.87 44.19 24.86
CA LYS A 760 -31.79 43.20 24.89
C LYS A 760 -31.48 42.71 23.48
N ARG A 761 -30.22 42.82 23.10
CA ARG A 761 -29.70 42.26 21.84
C ARG A 761 -29.19 40.86 22.07
N VAL A 762 -29.53 39.96 21.17
CA VAL A 762 -29.25 38.53 21.31
C VAL A 762 -28.79 37.96 19.99
N ASP A 763 -27.70 37.18 20.04
CA ASP A 763 -27.24 36.35 18.94
C ASP A 763 -27.80 34.92 19.04
N ARG A 764 -27.63 34.14 17.97
CA ARG A 764 -28.23 32.81 17.88
C ARG A 764 -27.66 31.82 18.90
N LEU A 765 -26.40 32.01 19.29
CA LEU A 765 -25.70 31.13 20.22
C LEU A 765 -26.24 31.32 21.64
N THR A 766 -26.30 32.57 22.11
CA THR A 766 -26.89 32.91 23.42
C THR A 766 -28.35 32.49 23.48
N TYR A 767 -29.13 32.76 22.43
CA TYR A 767 -30.54 32.37 22.37
C TYR A 767 -30.76 30.86 22.52
N LYS A 768 -29.93 30.04 21.86
CA LYS A 768 -30.01 28.57 21.98
C LYS A 768 -29.57 28.06 23.35
N HIS A 769 -28.53 28.65 23.92
CA HIS A 769 -28.03 28.28 25.25
C HIS A 769 -29.10 28.51 26.32
N ASP A 770 -29.76 29.68 26.28
CA ASP A 770 -30.77 30.07 27.28
C ASP A 770 -32.18 29.55 26.94
N GLY A 771 -32.34 28.97 25.74
CA GLY A 771 -33.61 28.45 25.24
C GLY A 771 -34.69 29.53 25.07
N GLY A 772 -34.29 30.78 24.80
CA GLY A 772 -35.16 31.95 24.78
C GLY A 772 -34.50 33.20 25.37
N VAL A 773 -35.29 34.26 25.56
CA VAL A 773 -34.90 35.47 26.27
C VAL A 773 -35.77 35.63 27.51
N ASN A 774 -35.15 35.66 28.68
CA ASN A 774 -35.87 35.90 29.95
C ASN A 774 -35.88 37.39 30.27
N ILE A 775 -37.07 37.92 30.56
CA ILE A 775 -37.32 39.30 30.97
C ILE A 775 -37.86 39.27 32.41
N PRO A 776 -37.23 39.96 33.38
CA PRO A 776 -37.70 39.96 34.77
C PRO A 776 -38.98 40.79 34.95
N ASN A 777 -39.64 40.64 36.10
CA ASN A 777 -40.89 41.33 36.47
C ASN A 777 -42.02 41.04 35.49
N ALA A 778 -42.18 39.75 35.14
CA ALA A 778 -43.16 39.29 34.17
C ALA A 778 -44.51 39.98 34.38
N GLN A 779 -45.03 39.94 35.61
CA GLN A 779 -46.36 40.43 36.01
C GLN A 779 -46.69 41.85 35.50
N LEU A 780 -45.68 42.70 35.34
CA LEU A 780 -45.82 44.09 34.91
C LEU A 780 -45.62 44.29 33.39
N ILE A 781 -45.05 43.34 32.66
CA ILE A 781 -44.81 43.47 31.22
C ILE A 781 -46.13 43.46 30.44
N THR A 782 -46.32 44.47 29.59
CA THR A 782 -47.53 44.68 28.77
C THR A 782 -47.28 44.51 27.28
N GLU A 783 -46.04 44.65 26.82
CA GLU A 783 -45.69 44.52 25.40
C GLU A 783 -44.26 44.01 25.23
N VAL A 784 -44.05 43.14 24.23
CA VAL A 784 -42.74 42.67 23.80
C VAL A 784 -42.66 42.74 22.27
N GLY A 785 -41.57 43.30 21.75
CA GLY A 785 -41.25 43.35 20.33
C GLY A 785 -39.96 42.59 20.02
N VAL A 786 -39.93 41.83 18.92
CA VAL A 786 -38.72 41.15 18.41
C VAL A 786 -38.46 41.57 16.97
N ALA A 787 -37.27 42.13 16.69
CA ALA A 787 -36.85 42.60 15.38
C ALA A 787 -35.52 42.00 14.95
N THR A 788 -35.36 41.72 13.65
CA THR A 788 -34.06 41.37 13.06
C THR A 788 -33.23 42.64 12.86
N VAL A 789 -31.95 42.57 13.21
CA VAL A 789 -30.98 43.66 13.06
C VAL A 789 -30.01 43.31 11.95
N VAL A 790 -29.80 44.24 11.03
CA VAL A 790 -28.76 44.16 10.01
C VAL A 790 -27.67 45.16 10.36
N ILE A 791 -26.44 44.67 10.52
CA ILE A 791 -25.26 45.52 10.66
C ILE A 791 -24.62 45.64 9.28
N GLY A 792 -24.80 46.78 8.63
CA GLY A 792 -24.12 47.14 7.38
C GLY A 792 -23.03 48.20 7.61
N LEU A 793 -22.24 48.47 6.57
CA LEU A 793 -20.99 49.28 6.58
C LEU A 793 -21.08 50.72 7.15
N SER A 794 -22.25 51.24 7.52
CA SER A 794 -22.36 52.57 8.14
C SER A 794 -23.62 52.84 8.98
N GLU A 795 -24.63 51.97 8.99
CA GLU A 795 -25.83 52.14 9.83
C GLU A 795 -26.38 50.80 10.32
N THR A 796 -26.81 50.75 11.58
CA THR A 796 -27.63 49.67 12.15
C THR A 796 -29.10 49.98 11.90
N ALA A 797 -29.73 49.22 11.00
CA ALA A 797 -31.17 49.29 10.80
C ALA A 797 -31.83 48.10 11.51
N ALA A 798 -32.68 48.38 12.50
CA ALA A 798 -33.61 47.42 13.08
C ALA A 798 -34.94 47.48 12.32
N LEU A 799 -35.50 46.33 11.96
CA LEU A 799 -36.81 46.23 11.33
C LEU A 799 -37.94 46.65 12.29
N THR A 800 -39.13 46.87 11.72
CA THR A 800 -40.37 46.94 12.50
C THR A 800 -40.54 45.64 13.30
N PRO A 801 -40.64 45.69 14.63
CA PRO A 801 -40.68 44.49 15.46
C PRO A 801 -41.99 43.72 15.29
N VAL A 802 -41.90 42.39 15.34
CA VAL A 802 -43.07 41.54 15.60
C VAL A 802 -43.44 41.73 17.06
N THR A 803 -44.64 42.25 17.31
CA THR A 803 -45.03 42.75 18.63
C THR A 803 -46.14 41.89 19.24
N ILE A 804 -46.01 41.57 20.52
CA ILE A 804 -46.96 40.79 21.32
C ILE A 804 -47.41 41.67 22.48
N SER A 805 -48.72 41.89 22.57
CA SER A 805 -49.34 42.54 23.73
C SER A 805 -49.74 41.49 24.77
N LEU A 806 -49.51 41.80 26.04
CA LEU A 806 -49.78 40.93 27.19
C LEU A 806 -50.68 41.66 28.18
N GLU A 807 -51.61 40.94 28.79
CA GLU A 807 -52.40 41.48 29.90
C GLU A 807 -51.54 41.53 31.17
N ALA A 808 -51.50 42.70 31.84
CA ALA A 808 -50.77 42.87 33.09
C ALA A 808 -51.55 42.20 34.25
N VAL A 809 -50.84 41.48 35.10
CA VAL A 809 -51.42 40.79 36.27
C VAL A 809 -50.72 41.33 37.52
N PRO A 810 -51.10 42.53 38.01
CA PRO A 810 -50.42 43.16 39.13
C PRO A 810 -50.52 42.26 40.38
N PRO A 811 -49.43 42.12 41.15
CA PRO A 811 -49.38 41.19 42.27
C PRO A 811 -50.28 41.66 43.41
N SER A 812 -50.87 40.69 44.10
CA SER A 812 -51.76 40.91 45.23
C SER A 812 -51.01 40.80 46.56
N MET A 813 -51.30 41.70 47.50
CA MET A 813 -50.75 41.73 48.85
C MET A 813 -51.88 41.76 49.88
N SER A 814 -51.65 41.16 51.04
CA SER A 814 -52.58 41.28 52.18
C SER A 814 -51.87 41.93 53.35
N TYR A 815 -52.60 42.62 54.23
CA TYR A 815 -52.00 43.18 55.43
C TYR A 815 -52.84 42.94 56.67
N GLN A 816 -52.18 42.92 57.82
CA GLN A 816 -52.78 42.98 59.14
C GLN A 816 -52.44 44.32 59.79
N LEU A 817 -53.44 44.92 60.43
CA LEU A 817 -53.28 46.17 61.16
C LEU A 817 -53.61 45.99 62.64
N LYS A 818 -52.68 46.37 63.51
CA LYS A 818 -52.90 46.42 64.96
C LYS A 818 -52.81 47.85 65.42
N LEU A 819 -53.98 48.45 65.68
CA LEU A 819 -54.10 49.78 66.25
C LEU A 819 -53.91 49.75 67.78
N PRO A 820 -53.38 50.83 68.38
CA PRO A 820 -53.19 50.90 69.83
C PRO A 820 -54.54 50.88 70.58
N LYS A 821 -54.63 50.09 71.67
CA LYS A 821 -55.85 50.00 72.51
C LYS A 821 -55.55 50.45 73.95
N GLY A 822 -56.07 51.61 74.36
CA GLY A 822 -56.07 52.06 75.76
C GLY A 822 -55.78 53.54 75.97
N VAL A 823 -56.24 54.10 77.11
CA VAL A 823 -56.15 55.53 77.44
C VAL A 823 -54.76 55.92 78.01
N PHE A 824 -53.91 54.95 78.37
CA PHE A 824 -52.60 55.17 79.00
C PHE A 824 -51.48 54.22 78.50
N GLY A 825 -51.25 54.15 77.18
CA GLY A 825 -50.00 53.58 76.66
C GLY A 825 -50.04 53.10 75.22
N GLY A 826 -49.53 53.91 74.29
CA GLY A 826 -49.20 53.54 72.91
C GLY A 826 -49.83 54.45 71.85
N HIS A 827 -49.00 55.14 71.06
CA HIS A 827 -49.42 55.89 69.85
C HIS A 827 -48.99 55.19 68.56
N GLU A 828 -48.48 53.96 68.64
CA GLU A 828 -47.94 53.25 67.49
C GLU A 828 -48.91 52.17 67.04
N ALA A 829 -49.32 52.25 65.78
CA ALA A 829 -49.93 51.15 65.05
C ALA A 829 -48.83 50.26 64.47
N ARG A 830 -49.11 48.96 64.36
CA ARG A 830 -48.24 48.01 63.66
C ARG A 830 -48.98 47.48 62.43
N ALA A 831 -48.37 47.63 61.26
CA ALA A 831 -48.79 46.97 60.04
C ALA A 831 -47.85 45.81 59.72
N SER A 832 -48.41 44.66 59.39
CA SER A 832 -47.69 43.50 58.88
C SER A 832 -48.26 43.15 57.53
N VAL A 833 -47.49 43.29 56.46
CA VAL A 833 -47.90 43.10 55.07
C VAL A 833 -47.25 41.83 54.55
N THR A 834 -48.03 40.97 53.90
CA THR A 834 -47.60 39.67 53.39
C THR A 834 -47.90 39.55 51.90
N SER A 835 -46.92 39.08 51.13
CA SER A 835 -47.06 38.72 49.72
C SER A 835 -46.26 37.47 49.39
N GLU A 836 -46.89 36.52 48.70
CA GLU A 836 -46.24 35.30 48.17
C GLU A 836 -45.82 35.46 46.69
N GLU A 837 -46.37 36.47 46.00
CA GLU A 837 -46.27 36.64 44.55
C GLU A 837 -45.38 37.81 44.13
N PHE A 838 -44.94 38.64 45.09
CA PHE A 838 -44.12 39.83 44.85
C PHE A 838 -42.74 39.71 45.48
N THR A 839 -41.74 40.20 44.75
CA THR A 839 -40.36 40.36 45.24
C THR A 839 -39.86 41.73 44.81
N GLY A 840 -39.40 42.53 45.78
CA GLY A 840 -38.94 43.91 45.55
C GLY A 840 -39.47 44.88 46.60
N THR A 841 -39.27 46.17 46.36
CA THR A 841 -39.73 47.24 47.27
C THR A 841 -41.11 47.74 46.87
N VAL A 842 -41.95 48.01 47.86
CA VAL A 842 -43.28 48.60 47.67
C VAL A 842 -43.54 49.72 48.67
N ASP A 843 -44.17 50.77 48.18
CA ASP A 843 -44.60 51.91 48.99
C ASP A 843 -46.11 51.84 49.24
N LEU A 844 -46.49 51.90 50.53
CA LEU A 844 -47.87 51.97 51.00
C LEU A 844 -48.10 53.27 51.78
N ILE A 845 -49.32 53.78 51.72
CA ILE A 845 -49.72 55.01 52.38
C ILE A 845 -50.76 54.69 53.45
N ALA A 846 -50.48 55.02 54.70
CA ALA A 846 -51.44 54.90 55.80
C ALA A 846 -52.29 56.17 55.90
N VAL A 847 -53.60 56.01 55.74
CA VAL A 847 -54.56 57.11 55.71
C VAL A 847 -55.51 57.01 56.89
N LEU A 848 -55.69 58.14 57.57
CA LEU A 848 -56.57 58.30 58.72
C LEU A 848 -57.78 59.16 58.38
N THR A 849 -58.97 58.74 58.82
CA THR A 849 -60.21 59.52 58.71
C THR A 849 -60.99 59.47 60.03
N PRO A 850 -61.32 60.62 60.66
CA PRO A 850 -62.18 60.64 61.84
C PRO A 850 -63.66 60.43 61.47
N GLY A 851 -64.43 59.80 62.34
CA GLY A 851 -65.89 59.65 62.18
C GLY A 851 -66.36 58.24 61.82
N ALA A 852 -67.57 58.14 61.26
CA ALA A 852 -68.26 56.86 61.08
C ALA A 852 -67.83 56.07 59.84
N PHE A 853 -67.23 56.72 58.84
CA PHE A 853 -66.97 56.13 57.53
C PHE A 853 -65.48 55.84 57.31
N MET A 854 -65.20 54.66 56.74
CA MET A 854 -63.85 54.23 56.35
C MET A 854 -63.45 54.86 55.00
N PRO A 855 -62.20 55.33 54.82
CA PRO A 855 -61.77 55.90 53.54
C PRO A 855 -61.80 54.86 52.42
N ALA A 856 -62.33 55.24 51.25
CA ALA A 856 -62.44 54.37 50.08
C ALA A 856 -61.22 54.49 49.16
N LYS A 857 -60.58 55.67 49.13
CA LYS A 857 -59.33 55.98 48.41
C LYS A 857 -58.38 56.80 49.29
N ALA A 858 -57.11 56.84 48.92
CA ALA A 858 -56.06 57.52 49.71
C ALA A 858 -56.32 59.02 49.94
N THR A 859 -57.10 59.66 49.06
CA THR A 859 -57.44 61.10 49.15
C THR A 859 -58.63 61.42 50.05
N ASP A 860 -59.32 60.42 50.62
CA ASP A 860 -60.50 60.61 51.48
C ASP A 860 -60.14 60.96 52.94
N GLY A 861 -58.86 61.00 53.29
CA GLY A 861 -58.39 61.22 54.66
C GLY A 861 -57.03 61.91 54.71
N GLN A 862 -56.50 62.03 55.92
CA GLN A 862 -55.16 62.54 56.15
C GLN A 862 -54.15 61.40 56.05
N GLU A 863 -53.16 61.53 55.17
CA GLU A 863 -51.97 60.67 55.20
C GLU A 863 -51.21 60.87 56.51
N ILE A 864 -51.04 59.79 57.26
CA ILE A 864 -50.37 59.80 58.57
C ILE A 864 -49.02 59.06 58.56
N ALA A 865 -48.77 58.22 57.56
CA ALA A 865 -47.47 57.59 57.34
C ALA A 865 -47.29 57.10 55.90
N HIS A 866 -46.04 57.12 55.45
CA HIS A 866 -45.59 56.46 54.23
C HIS A 866 -44.71 55.26 54.62
N LEU A 867 -45.05 54.07 54.14
CA LEU A 867 -44.48 52.80 54.56
C LEU A 867 -43.70 52.19 53.39
N HIS A 868 -42.38 52.25 53.48
CA HIS A 868 -41.48 51.60 52.54
C HIS A 868 -41.19 50.17 53.00
N LEU A 869 -41.57 49.17 52.20
CA LEU A 869 -41.46 47.75 52.56
C LEU A 869 -40.65 47.00 51.50
N ASP A 870 -39.60 46.29 51.93
CA ASP A 870 -38.75 45.50 51.05
C ASP A 870 -39.01 44.00 51.22
N PHE A 871 -39.59 43.38 50.18
CA PHE A 871 -39.92 41.95 50.13
C PHE A 871 -38.79 41.10 49.51
N SER A 872 -37.61 41.67 49.28
CA SER A 872 -36.48 40.96 48.65
C SER A 872 -35.91 39.82 49.51
N SER A 873 -36.10 39.86 50.83
CA SER A 873 -35.54 38.87 51.78
C SER A 873 -36.57 38.09 52.60
N GLY A 874 -37.87 38.27 52.36
CA GLY A 874 -38.91 37.60 53.11
C GLY A 874 -40.34 38.00 52.72
N LEU A 875 -41.27 37.06 52.88
CA LEU A 875 -42.67 37.17 52.42
C LEU A 875 -43.52 38.12 53.26
N THR A 876 -43.10 38.47 54.48
CA THR A 876 -43.85 39.34 55.38
C THR A 876 -42.95 40.43 55.93
N GLN A 877 -43.36 41.67 55.73
CA GLN A 877 -42.69 42.85 56.26
C GLN A 877 -43.58 43.52 57.30
N SER A 878 -42.99 43.90 58.43
CA SER A 878 -43.71 44.58 59.50
C SER A 878 -43.09 45.95 59.77
N CYS A 879 -43.94 46.97 59.90
CA CYS A 879 -43.53 48.32 60.26
C CYS A 879 -44.47 48.87 61.34
N THR A 880 -43.97 49.87 62.07
CA THR A 880 -44.79 50.64 63.01
C THR A 880 -44.84 52.09 62.57
N PHE A 881 -45.98 52.73 62.81
CA PHE A 881 -46.17 54.15 62.51
C PHE A 881 -47.07 54.80 63.54
N ARG A 882 -46.94 56.12 63.70
CA ARG A 882 -47.66 56.86 64.73
C ARG A 882 -49.05 57.24 64.27
N VAL A 883 -50.02 57.00 65.14
CA VAL A 883 -51.42 57.42 64.97
C VAL A 883 -51.69 58.62 65.88
N PRO A 884 -52.10 59.78 65.32
CA PRO A 884 -52.48 60.96 66.11
C PRO A 884 -53.59 60.69 67.13
N LYS A 885 -53.58 61.40 68.26
CA LYS A 885 -54.63 61.27 69.29
C LYS A 885 -55.90 61.99 68.84
N LEU A 886 -57.01 61.26 68.74
CA LEU A 886 -58.32 61.79 68.32
C LEU A 886 -59.38 61.56 69.40
N LYS A 887 -60.35 62.48 69.47
CA LYS A 887 -61.54 62.34 70.34
C LYS A 887 -62.68 61.74 69.51
N GLY A 888 -62.98 60.46 69.71
CA GLY A 888 -64.04 59.73 68.99
C GLY A 888 -63.50 58.63 68.07
N PRO A 889 -64.39 57.82 67.46
CA PRO A 889 -63.98 56.72 66.59
C PRO A 889 -63.29 57.26 65.33
N TYR A 890 -62.25 56.55 64.89
CA TYR A 890 -61.52 56.85 63.66
C TYR A 890 -61.18 55.57 62.89
N TRP A 891 -60.83 55.74 61.62
CA TRP A 891 -60.41 54.65 60.74
C TRP A 891 -58.97 54.88 60.29
N VAL A 892 -58.21 53.79 60.19
CA VAL A 892 -56.88 53.75 59.55
C VAL A 892 -56.89 52.65 58.51
N ARG A 893 -56.59 53.00 57.26
CA ARG A 893 -56.51 52.05 56.13
C ARG A 893 -55.21 52.28 55.37
N LEU A 894 -54.62 51.20 54.86
CA LEU A 894 -53.45 51.28 53.99
C LEU A 894 -53.90 51.30 52.54
N PHE A 895 -53.25 52.12 51.73
CA PHE A 895 -53.43 52.15 50.28
C PHE A 895 -52.09 51.90 49.61
N ALA A 896 -52.09 51.20 48.47
CA ALA A 896 -50.91 51.14 47.62
C ALA A 896 -50.62 52.54 47.04
N ASP A 897 -49.35 52.93 47.00
CA ASP A 897 -48.96 54.11 46.24
C ASP A 897 -49.38 53.94 44.76
N PRO A 898 -49.95 54.94 44.08
CA PRO A 898 -50.32 54.87 42.66
C PRO A 898 -49.18 54.42 41.73
N ALA A 899 -47.92 54.63 42.12
CA ALA A 899 -46.71 54.18 41.41
C ALA A 899 -46.39 52.70 41.63
N SER A 900 -46.84 52.10 42.74
CA SER A 900 -46.52 50.71 43.12
C SER A 900 -47.24 49.66 42.28
N LYS A 901 -48.34 50.00 41.59
CA LYS A 901 -49.11 49.11 40.68
C LYS A 901 -49.36 47.69 41.24
N ILE A 902 -49.75 47.61 42.50
CA ILE A 902 -50.13 46.37 43.21
C ILE A 902 -51.61 46.40 43.63
N ILE A 903 -52.16 45.24 43.94
CA ILE A 903 -53.47 45.11 44.59
C ILE A 903 -53.25 44.88 46.08
N LEU A 904 -53.84 45.71 46.94
CA LEU A 904 -53.76 45.55 48.40
C LEU A 904 -55.12 45.13 48.97
N ASN A 905 -55.16 43.97 49.62
CA ASN A 905 -56.34 43.39 50.23
C ASN A 905 -56.46 43.81 51.70
N ASP A 906 -57.60 44.39 52.05
CA ASP A 906 -57.87 44.87 53.41
C ASP A 906 -58.06 43.73 54.42
N PRO A 907 -57.58 43.90 55.67
CA PRO A 907 -57.94 43.02 56.78
C PRO A 907 -59.41 43.22 57.22
N PRO A 908 -59.92 42.41 58.16
CA PRO A 908 -61.23 42.63 58.76
C PRO A 908 -61.40 44.07 59.29
N THR A 909 -62.54 44.70 59.00
CA THR A 909 -62.81 46.12 59.33
C THR A 909 -62.63 46.46 60.81
N SER A 910 -62.87 45.51 61.71
CA SER A 910 -62.66 45.67 63.16
C SER A 910 -61.20 45.94 63.55
N SER A 911 -60.23 45.57 62.71
CA SER A 911 -58.80 45.83 62.90
C SER A 911 -58.34 47.22 62.42
N MET A 912 -59.18 47.86 61.60
CA MET A 912 -58.94 49.17 60.99
C MET A 912 -59.66 50.32 61.71
N LYS A 913 -60.53 50.00 62.68
CA LYS A 913 -61.27 50.97 63.49
C LYS A 913 -60.62 51.15 64.86
N GLY A 914 -60.36 52.40 65.23
CA GLY A 914 -59.70 52.79 66.49
C GLY A 914 -60.52 53.72 67.37
#